data_AF-A0AAN4YJ44-F1
#
_entry.id   AF-A0AAN4YJ44-F1
#
_cell.length_a   1.000
_cell.length_b   1.000
_cell.length_c   1.000
_cell.angle_alpha   90.00
_cell.angle_beta   90.00
_cell.angle_gamma   90.00
#
_symmetry.space_group_name_H-M   'P 1'
#
loop_
_entity.id
_entity.type
_entity.pdbx_description
1 polymer ?
#
loop_
_entity_poly.entity_id
_entity_poly.type
_entity_poly.pdbx_seq_one_letter_code
_entity_poly.pdbx_strand_id
1 'polypeptide(L)'
;MILKRSIFCAITAGLLASPVFCDDTFTPVGVAVGDQPELNTNDFAEFALDPQSPLATVDYGAERAGYPFFVISSLSQPVQLEVKYSEEFNGLDHPFSDGPYSFSNQLGNSFRVETFNITKTGKVTSSLLQGGQRWQSIRLLTSGTVTLSQVGFDATIDTVEPEDLPGQFSCDDDVLNEIWKLGARAATAACVDKDSQKAIWEVDPVEGVYARSVRPSVSVKGTAFANYTLEFETMIEKGGSWWSVASRLANVNTTLTPPNTISLAYGVDFVNQTTLTTWVLDVFEVPFAVRENTWYKVSVSLSPSGYLSASLNDTQIFNISKAAYPLATGEFSGSFGFGAYQDHEAYFRNVNVYDTENGSTLYTNALTTEDVLAEYGTQANQESLCLDGPKRDRLVWLGDFVHTARILGVSTSRIDHARGTLQYLLDSQIDDGELAISPNIGYDIKASPNAFAPTGSYYLNDYQLLGLISFHDFVQWSGELSWANVTWPKWQKQVDWIIGKVNNNTGLITFNAGAFIGPQDGGSAVACAAVQALTGAAEVATAIGDTKSASRYQRVAASIANAVNRHLWNDQLGAYSSSLDDIGNFSVSGTAYCISSGVASFNQTARSLATLSQLRLGPGYKDSSDVSDSDPTVNISPNTNGFLLPALFKANATNMGLQLIKNLWSVMLPLNKSQNRTAVGTSWEYVNAQTEQPGLSLFTSLSHPWGGAPTYILTEWAAGLRPAKGPDAFGYRKWIVAPETGFQMGLQRAQAKVVTAFDGSLSVEWHVQDSKLHANIMAPTSTEGQFVFRGKTIPLSGKASYNVSVSVY
;
A
#
# COMPACT_ATOMS: atom_id res chain seq x y z
N MET A 1 13.35 -20.75 12.22
CA MET A 1 14.42 -20.61 11.19
C MET A 1 15.27 -19.35 11.44
N ILE A 2 15.54 -18.98 12.70
CA ILE A 2 16.19 -17.70 13.06
C ILE A 2 17.72 -17.77 12.93
N LEU A 3 18.31 -18.98 12.99
CA LEU A 3 19.76 -19.21 13.03
C LEU A 3 20.54 -18.96 11.72
N LYS A 4 19.88 -18.53 10.62
CA LYS A 4 20.55 -18.31 9.32
C LYS A 4 20.96 -16.86 9.03
N ARG A 5 20.39 -15.84 9.68
CA ARG A 5 20.78 -14.43 9.46
C ARG A 5 22.23 -14.14 9.89
N SER A 6 22.83 -14.93 10.79
CA SER A 6 24.17 -14.66 11.36
C SER A 6 25.37 -15.30 10.64
N ILE A 7 25.18 -16.16 9.63
CA ILE A 7 26.26 -17.01 9.09
C ILE A 7 26.92 -16.45 7.81
N PHE A 8 26.26 -15.55 7.08
CA PHE A 8 26.77 -15.07 5.79
C PHE A 8 27.92 -14.04 5.90
N CYS A 9 28.07 -13.33 7.03
CA CYS A 9 29.15 -12.34 7.20
C CYS A 9 30.54 -12.93 7.57
N ALA A 10 30.66 -14.25 7.77
CA ALA A 10 31.82 -14.84 8.44
C ALA A 10 32.95 -15.38 7.51
N ILE A 11 32.84 -15.26 6.18
CA ILE A 11 33.75 -15.96 5.24
C ILE A 11 34.71 -15.03 4.47
N THR A 12 34.56 -13.71 4.56
CA THR A 12 35.39 -12.73 3.78
C THR A 12 36.02 -11.62 4.63
N ALA A 13 36.73 -11.96 5.70
CA ALA A 13 37.66 -11.03 6.37
C ALA A 13 38.81 -11.77 7.09
N GLY A 14 39.88 -12.08 6.36
CA GLY A 14 41.14 -12.49 6.99
C GLY A 14 41.92 -11.28 7.51
N LEU A 15 42.12 -11.23 8.84
CA LEU A 15 43.00 -10.31 9.58
C LEU A 15 42.53 -8.84 9.73
N LEU A 16 42.24 -8.48 11.00
CA LEU A 16 42.29 -7.12 11.59
C LEU A 16 41.37 -6.04 10.99
N ALA A 17 40.08 -6.14 11.31
CA ALA A 17 39.19 -4.98 11.40
C ALA A 17 38.28 -5.12 12.64
N SER A 18 37.85 -3.98 13.19
CA SER A 18 36.86 -3.88 14.28
C SER A 18 35.55 -4.61 13.94
N PRO A 19 34.73 -5.03 14.92
CA PRO A 19 33.43 -5.63 14.63
C PRO A 19 32.55 -4.64 13.86
N VAL A 20 32.34 -4.93 12.58
CA VAL A 20 31.31 -4.27 11.78
C VAL A 20 29.97 -4.77 12.30
N PHE A 21 29.27 -3.91 13.04
CA PHE A 21 27.83 -4.07 13.18
C PHE A 21 27.25 -3.87 11.78
N CYS A 22 26.54 -4.88 11.26
CA CYS A 22 25.60 -4.66 10.16
C CYS A 22 24.42 -3.88 10.76
N ASP A 23 24.56 -2.57 10.84
CA ASP A 23 23.46 -1.68 11.18
C ASP A 23 22.54 -1.59 9.95
N ASP A 24 21.36 -2.23 10.04
CA ASP A 24 20.30 -2.18 9.03
C ASP A 24 19.81 -0.72 8.89
N THR A 25 20.50 0.03 8.03
CA THR A 25 20.37 1.47 7.88
C THR A 25 20.40 1.86 6.41
N PHE A 26 19.57 2.83 6.04
CA PHE A 26 19.66 3.47 4.74
C PHE A 26 20.51 4.73 4.84
N THR A 27 21.60 4.76 4.08
CA THR A 27 22.44 5.94 3.88
C THR A 27 22.14 6.58 2.52
N PRO A 28 22.23 7.91 2.41
CA PRO A 28 22.02 8.61 1.16
C PRO A 28 23.17 8.42 0.19
N VAL A 29 22.87 8.51 -1.11
CA VAL A 29 23.88 8.46 -2.18
C VAL A 29 24.50 9.83 -2.45
N GLY A 30 23.78 10.92 -2.16
CA GLY A 30 24.30 12.27 -2.43
C GLY A 30 23.75 13.38 -1.54
N VAL A 31 24.49 14.49 -1.51
CA VAL A 31 24.13 15.75 -0.85
C VAL A 31 24.45 16.98 -1.73
N ALA A 32 23.64 18.02 -1.63
CA ALA A 32 23.92 19.37 -2.12
C ALA A 32 23.62 20.39 -1.00
N VAL A 33 24.39 21.47 -0.90
CA VAL A 33 24.29 22.47 0.17
C VAL A 33 24.18 23.88 -0.42
N GLY A 34 23.19 24.63 0.01
CA GLY A 34 22.84 25.95 -0.53
C GLY A 34 21.72 26.62 0.27
N ASP A 35 20.88 27.43 -0.40
CA ASP A 35 19.74 28.15 0.22
C ASP A 35 18.36 27.56 -0.16
N GLN A 36 18.28 26.83 -1.27
CA GLN A 36 17.09 26.17 -1.83
C GLN A 36 17.37 24.70 -2.18
N PRO A 37 16.34 23.84 -2.35
CA PRO A 37 16.52 22.46 -2.77
C PRO A 37 17.21 22.31 -4.14
N GLU A 38 18.16 21.39 -4.26
CA GLU A 38 18.89 21.11 -5.52
C GLU A 38 18.73 19.66 -5.99
N LEU A 39 18.25 19.46 -7.23
CA LEU A 39 18.00 18.14 -7.82
C LEU A 39 19.29 17.36 -8.15
N ASN A 40 20.40 18.07 -8.37
CA ASN A 40 21.68 17.47 -8.69
C ASN A 40 22.54 17.48 -7.42
N THR A 41 22.76 16.32 -6.83
CA THR A 41 23.62 16.15 -5.66
C THR A 41 25.04 15.74 -6.06
N ASN A 42 26.01 15.96 -5.17
CA ASN A 42 27.33 15.33 -5.24
C ASN A 42 27.33 14.07 -4.35
N ASP A 43 28.30 13.17 -4.52
CA ASP A 43 28.50 12.02 -3.63
C ASP A 43 28.42 12.43 -2.14
N PHE A 44 27.72 11.65 -1.32
CA PHE A 44 27.49 12.01 0.08
C PHE A 44 28.80 12.14 0.88
N ALA A 45 28.94 13.27 1.59
CA ALA A 45 30.08 13.57 2.46
C ALA A 45 29.62 14.37 3.68
N GLU A 46 30.48 14.50 4.69
CA GLU A 46 30.24 15.41 5.82
C GLU A 46 30.03 16.84 5.32
N PHE A 47 28.98 17.50 5.82
CA PHE A 47 28.61 18.85 5.40
C PHE A 47 28.26 19.74 6.60
N ALA A 48 28.36 21.05 6.40
CA ALA A 48 28.00 22.06 7.39
C ALA A 48 26.86 22.95 6.88
N LEU A 49 26.00 23.38 7.79
CA LEU A 49 24.97 24.38 7.56
C LEU A 49 25.27 25.63 8.40
N ASP A 50 25.11 26.79 7.78
CA ASP A 50 25.31 28.12 8.36
C ASP A 50 24.29 29.13 7.77
N PRO A 51 24.25 30.40 8.22
CA PRO A 51 23.28 31.37 7.72
C PRO A 51 23.46 31.77 6.24
N GLN A 52 24.58 31.40 5.60
CA GLN A 52 24.86 31.65 4.19
C GLN A 52 24.44 30.48 3.31
N SER A 53 24.61 29.25 3.79
CA SER A 53 24.15 28.01 3.15
C SER A 53 23.28 27.21 4.14
N PRO A 54 22.04 27.65 4.40
CA PRO A 54 21.21 27.11 5.48
C PRO A 54 20.53 25.78 5.16
N LEU A 55 20.58 25.27 3.93
CA LEU A 55 19.87 24.06 3.52
C LEU A 55 20.81 23.01 2.92
N ALA A 56 20.64 21.75 3.32
CA ALA A 56 21.11 20.58 2.59
C ALA A 56 19.95 19.84 1.92
N THR A 57 20.15 19.44 0.65
CA THR A 57 19.31 18.48 -0.07
C THR A 57 20.00 17.14 -0.07
N VAL A 58 19.29 16.09 0.33
CA VAL A 58 19.81 14.73 0.49
C VAL A 58 19.03 13.79 -0.43
N ASP A 59 19.75 13.04 -1.26
CA ASP A 59 19.19 12.05 -2.19
C ASP A 59 19.55 10.63 -1.73
N TYR A 60 18.55 9.78 -1.57
CA TYR A 60 18.72 8.37 -1.23
C TYR A 60 18.76 7.42 -2.45
N GLY A 61 18.67 7.99 -3.66
CA GLY A 61 18.78 7.31 -4.97
C GLY A 61 17.52 6.54 -5.37
N ALA A 62 16.81 5.97 -4.39
CA ALA A 62 15.53 5.29 -4.55
C ALA A 62 14.72 5.39 -3.24
N GLU A 63 13.52 4.83 -3.26
CA GLU A 63 12.61 4.69 -2.11
C GLU A 63 13.27 4.05 -0.88
N ARG A 64 13.11 4.70 0.28
CA ARG A 64 13.55 4.25 1.62
C ARG A 64 12.42 4.45 2.64
N ALA A 65 12.53 3.81 3.79
CA ALA A 65 11.66 4.01 4.96
C ALA A 65 12.40 3.66 6.26
N GLY A 66 12.13 4.40 7.34
CA GLY A 66 12.71 4.11 8.65
C GLY A 66 12.65 5.28 9.64
N TYR A 67 13.32 5.15 10.78
CA TYR A 67 13.44 6.25 11.76
C TYR A 67 14.57 7.19 11.31
N PRO A 68 14.28 8.46 10.95
CA PRO A 68 15.31 9.41 10.57
C PRO A 68 16.39 9.54 11.64
N PHE A 69 17.66 9.57 11.24
CA PHE A 69 18.76 9.92 12.13
C PHE A 69 19.76 10.85 11.45
N PHE A 70 20.52 11.55 12.29
CA PHE A 70 21.67 12.33 11.87
C PHE A 70 22.73 12.35 12.98
N VAL A 71 24.00 12.41 12.59
CA VAL A 71 25.15 12.43 13.51
C VAL A 71 25.80 13.80 13.44
N ILE A 72 25.67 14.55 14.53
CA ILE A 72 26.19 15.91 14.67
C ILE A 72 27.65 15.84 15.11
N SER A 73 28.59 16.24 14.25
CA SER A 73 30.03 16.25 14.54
C SER A 73 30.50 17.58 15.14
N SER A 74 29.86 18.71 14.82
CA SER A 74 30.19 20.03 15.38
C SER A 74 28.98 20.95 15.54
N LEU A 75 29.06 21.87 16.51
CA LEU A 75 28.08 22.93 16.80
C LEU A 75 28.82 24.18 17.27
N SER A 76 28.41 25.36 16.78
CA SER A 76 28.88 26.64 17.34
C SER A 76 28.04 27.12 18.54
N GLN A 77 26.76 26.74 18.56
CA GLN A 77 25.78 27.01 19.62
C GLN A 77 24.58 26.05 19.44
N PRO A 78 23.60 25.99 20.36
CA PRO A 78 22.36 25.28 20.10
C PRO A 78 21.65 25.79 18.84
N VAL A 79 21.16 24.87 18.00
CA VAL A 79 20.45 25.19 16.75
C VAL A 79 19.11 24.46 16.63
N GLN A 80 18.28 24.93 15.71
CA GLN A 80 17.07 24.22 15.28
C GLN A 80 17.19 23.82 13.80
N LEU A 81 16.78 22.60 13.49
CA LEU A 81 16.72 22.06 12.13
C LEU A 81 15.29 21.72 11.76
N GLU A 82 14.77 22.32 10.71
CA GLU A 82 13.60 21.80 9.97
C GLU A 82 14.09 20.65 9.08
N VAL A 83 13.40 19.52 9.11
CA VAL A 83 13.66 18.37 8.24
C VAL A 83 12.39 18.02 7.50
N LYS A 84 12.44 17.98 6.17
CA LYS A 84 11.32 17.55 5.30
C LYS A 84 11.67 16.25 4.59
N TYR A 85 10.66 15.42 4.32
CA TYR A 85 10.81 14.11 3.65
C TYR A 85 9.83 14.02 2.49
N SER A 86 10.26 13.52 1.32
CA SER A 86 9.35 13.32 0.20
C SER A 86 9.74 12.17 -0.74
N GLU A 87 8.73 11.57 -1.39
CA GLU A 87 8.93 10.72 -2.57
C GLU A 87 9.38 11.55 -3.79
N GLU A 88 8.64 12.61 -4.19
CA GLU A 88 9.06 13.47 -5.30
C GLU A 88 9.84 14.71 -4.84
N PHE A 89 10.79 15.14 -5.66
CA PHE A 89 11.66 16.28 -5.36
C PHE A 89 10.87 17.57 -5.07
N ASN A 90 9.75 17.80 -5.77
CA ASN A 90 8.93 19.00 -5.59
C ASN A 90 8.34 19.13 -4.19
N GLY A 91 8.24 18.04 -3.42
CA GLY A 91 7.74 18.08 -2.05
C GLY A 91 8.59 18.98 -1.15
N LEU A 92 9.91 19.02 -1.35
CA LEU A 92 10.82 19.84 -0.52
C LEU A 92 10.48 21.34 -0.55
N ASP A 93 9.92 21.83 -1.66
CA ASP A 93 9.50 23.22 -1.83
C ASP A 93 8.17 23.54 -1.10
N HIS A 94 7.37 22.53 -0.73
CA HIS A 94 6.07 22.70 -0.09
C HIS A 94 6.15 22.82 1.45
N PRO A 95 5.25 23.59 2.11
CA PRO A 95 5.31 23.80 3.57
C PRO A 95 5.21 22.53 4.42
N PHE A 96 4.40 21.55 4.00
CA PHE A 96 4.19 20.27 4.68
C PHE A 96 4.87 19.09 3.96
N SER A 97 5.86 19.39 3.12
CA SER A 97 6.45 18.44 2.18
C SER A 97 5.37 17.83 1.25
N ASP A 98 5.33 16.50 1.09
CA ASP A 98 4.23 15.80 0.40
C ASP A 98 3.01 15.45 1.28
N GLY A 99 3.08 15.71 2.60
CA GLY A 99 1.99 15.45 3.55
C GLY A 99 1.14 16.68 3.90
N PRO A 100 0.39 16.67 5.03
CA PRO A 100 0.24 15.58 6.00
C PRO A 100 -0.69 14.45 5.55
N TYR A 101 -0.73 13.34 6.29
CA TYR A 101 -1.56 12.14 6.01
C TYR A 101 -2.42 11.73 7.22
N SER A 102 -3.12 12.69 7.81
CA SER A 102 -3.91 12.56 9.05
C SER A 102 -5.16 11.65 9.00
N PHE A 103 -5.46 11.01 7.87
CA PHE A 103 -6.65 10.16 7.71
C PHE A 103 -6.47 8.72 8.24
N SER A 104 -5.22 8.27 8.39
CA SER A 104 -4.81 6.97 8.95
C SER A 104 -3.80 7.18 10.08
N ASN A 105 -3.72 6.27 11.06
CA ASN A 105 -2.73 6.37 12.14
C ASN A 105 -1.32 5.92 11.69
N GLN A 106 -1.23 5.12 10.63
CA GLN A 106 -0.03 4.75 9.86
C GLN A 106 1.12 4.06 10.61
N LEU A 107 1.07 3.97 11.95
CA LEU A 107 2.21 3.67 12.83
C LEU A 107 3.49 4.44 12.47
N GLY A 108 3.33 5.74 12.18
CA GLY A 108 4.43 6.66 11.90
C GLY A 108 4.02 8.10 12.14
N ASN A 109 4.92 9.02 11.78
CA ASN A 109 4.65 10.45 11.86
C ASN A 109 3.50 10.81 10.89
N SER A 110 2.47 11.51 11.37
CA SER A 110 1.39 12.00 10.49
C SER A 110 1.85 13.15 9.59
N PHE A 111 3.02 13.71 9.88
CA PHE A 111 3.63 14.87 9.24
C PHE A 111 4.94 14.50 8.55
N ARG A 112 5.15 15.15 7.41
CA ARG A 112 6.32 14.94 6.53
C ARG A 112 7.38 16.04 6.72
N VAL A 113 7.27 16.75 7.85
CA VAL A 113 8.14 17.82 8.30
C VAL A 113 8.28 17.72 9.83
N GLU A 114 9.51 17.84 10.34
CA GLU A 114 9.86 17.75 11.76
C GLU A 114 10.85 18.85 12.16
N THR A 115 10.77 19.36 13.39
CA THR A 115 11.70 20.35 13.94
C THR A 115 12.54 19.79 15.09
N PHE A 116 13.86 19.69 14.89
CA PHE A 116 14.79 19.14 15.88
C PHE A 116 15.57 20.24 16.63
N ASN A 117 15.56 20.17 17.96
CA ASN A 117 16.36 21.03 18.84
C ASN A 117 17.75 20.40 19.10
N ILE A 118 18.80 20.93 18.49
CA ILE A 118 20.15 20.37 18.54
C ILE A 118 21.00 21.13 19.57
N THR A 119 21.25 20.51 20.71
CA THR A 119 21.96 21.14 21.85
C THR A 119 23.35 20.57 22.13
N LYS A 120 23.70 19.43 21.50
CA LYS A 120 24.96 18.70 21.69
C LYS A 120 25.32 17.86 20.46
N THR A 121 26.58 17.52 20.31
CA THR A 121 27.10 16.58 19.30
C THR A 121 26.67 15.13 19.58
N GLY A 122 26.64 14.28 18.55
CA GLY A 122 26.29 12.86 18.63
C GLY A 122 25.14 12.46 17.67
N LYS A 123 24.72 11.18 17.72
CA LYS A 123 23.54 10.69 16.99
C LYS A 123 22.27 11.24 17.64
N VAL A 124 21.37 11.75 16.81
CA VAL A 124 19.97 12.07 17.14
C VAL A 124 19.11 11.26 16.18
N THR A 125 18.02 10.68 16.69
CA THR A 125 17.07 9.87 15.91
C THR A 125 15.66 10.39 16.22
N SER A 126 14.78 10.47 15.21
CA SER A 126 13.35 10.74 15.45
C SER A 126 12.72 9.59 16.23
N SER A 127 11.78 9.92 17.10
CA SER A 127 10.98 8.90 17.80
C SER A 127 9.97 8.20 16.89
N LEU A 128 9.60 8.83 15.77
CA LEU A 128 8.58 8.33 14.86
C LEU A 128 9.19 7.88 13.53
N LEU A 129 8.54 6.89 12.95
CA LEU A 129 8.82 6.42 11.60
C LEU A 129 8.49 7.50 10.57
N GLN A 130 9.39 7.72 9.62
CA GLN A 130 9.03 8.26 8.30
C GLN A 130 8.94 7.10 7.32
N GLY A 131 7.73 6.88 6.79
CA GLY A 131 7.50 5.95 5.69
C GLY A 131 7.84 6.58 4.34
N GLY A 132 8.14 5.76 3.32
CA GLY A 132 8.34 6.11 1.90
C GLY A 132 8.90 7.50 1.60
N GLN A 133 10.20 7.61 1.39
CA GLN A 133 10.86 8.80 0.85
C GLN A 133 12.07 8.46 -0.03
N ARG A 134 12.36 9.28 -1.06
CA ARG A 134 13.67 9.35 -1.74
C ARG A 134 14.45 10.61 -1.37
N TRP A 135 13.75 11.72 -1.16
CA TRP A 135 14.34 13.04 -0.96
C TRP A 135 14.15 13.53 0.48
N GLN A 136 15.15 14.25 0.98
CA GLN A 136 15.06 14.94 2.25
C GLN A 136 15.71 16.33 2.13
N SER A 137 15.15 17.33 2.81
CA SER A 137 15.82 18.62 3.01
C SER A 137 16.04 18.87 4.49
N ILE A 138 17.25 19.30 4.88
CA ILE A 138 17.60 19.70 6.24
C ILE A 138 17.93 21.19 6.21
N ARG A 139 17.10 22.02 6.86
CA ARG A 139 17.23 23.49 6.90
C ARG A 139 17.52 23.99 8.31
N LEU A 140 18.62 24.72 8.47
CA LEU A 140 18.97 25.47 9.66
C LEU A 140 18.03 26.67 9.84
N LEU A 141 17.37 26.76 11.00
CA LEU A 141 16.42 27.82 11.34
C LEU A 141 17.02 28.94 12.23
N THR A 142 18.20 28.73 12.81
CA THR A 142 18.84 29.68 13.74
C THR A 142 20.17 30.22 13.19
N SER A 143 20.71 31.26 13.83
CA SER A 143 21.97 31.93 13.41
C SER A 143 23.25 31.16 13.72
N GLY A 144 23.16 29.87 14.11
CA GLY A 144 24.31 29.04 14.48
C GLY A 144 25.02 28.40 13.28
N THR A 145 25.83 27.39 13.59
CA THR A 145 26.51 26.54 12.62
C THR A 145 26.49 25.12 13.14
N VAL A 146 26.23 24.16 12.27
CA VAL A 146 26.18 22.74 12.60
C VAL A 146 26.89 21.93 11.52
N THR A 147 27.58 20.86 11.91
CA THR A 147 28.19 19.90 10.98
C THR A 147 27.57 18.53 11.17
N LEU A 148 27.14 17.91 10.08
CA LEU A 148 26.50 16.61 10.02
C LEU A 148 27.44 15.63 9.31
N SER A 149 27.97 14.65 10.04
CA SER A 149 28.88 13.64 9.50
C SER A 149 28.16 12.45 8.88
N GLN A 150 26.91 12.20 9.29
CA GLN A 150 26.02 11.18 8.74
C GLN A 150 24.58 11.66 8.81
N VAL A 151 23.78 11.22 7.84
CA VAL A 151 22.32 11.36 7.77
C VAL A 151 21.79 10.02 7.24
N GLY A 152 20.64 9.56 7.70
CA GLY A 152 20.12 8.25 7.29
C GLY A 152 18.78 7.89 7.92
N PHE A 153 18.38 6.64 7.72
CA PHE A 153 17.24 6.03 8.41
C PHE A 153 17.67 4.73 9.08
N ASP A 154 17.30 4.52 10.35
CA ASP A 154 17.32 3.19 10.96
C ASP A 154 16.16 2.40 10.31
N ALA A 155 16.49 1.38 9.51
CA ALA A 155 15.57 0.83 8.51
C ALA A 155 14.39 0.06 9.14
N THR A 156 13.21 0.17 8.52
CA THR A 156 11.98 -0.55 8.93
C THR A 156 11.36 -1.37 7.80
N ILE A 157 12.08 -1.47 6.68
CA ILE A 157 11.78 -2.27 5.50
C ILE A 157 13.05 -3.06 5.15
N ASP A 158 12.94 -4.09 4.31
CA ASP A 158 14.10 -4.89 3.91
C ASP A 158 15.10 -4.03 3.09
N THR A 159 16.40 -4.17 3.35
CA THR A 159 17.46 -3.36 2.73
C THR A 159 18.01 -3.98 1.44
N VAL A 160 17.56 -5.20 1.09
CA VAL A 160 17.97 -5.93 -0.12
C VAL A 160 17.45 -5.24 -1.39
N GLU A 161 18.37 -4.82 -2.25
CA GLU A 161 18.06 -4.24 -3.56
C GLU A 161 17.61 -5.31 -4.59
N PRO A 162 16.84 -4.93 -5.64
CA PRO A 162 16.24 -5.85 -6.61
C PRO A 162 17.20 -6.87 -7.27
N GLU A 163 18.47 -6.51 -7.42
CA GLU A 163 19.53 -7.36 -7.98
C GLU A 163 19.83 -8.59 -7.10
N ASP A 164 19.75 -8.44 -5.77
CA ASP A 164 20.10 -9.46 -4.78
C ASP A 164 18.88 -10.25 -4.26
N LEU A 165 17.69 -9.96 -4.76
CA LEU A 165 16.46 -10.69 -4.42
C LEU A 165 16.54 -12.17 -4.84
N PRO A 166 15.87 -13.09 -4.10
CA PRO A 166 15.98 -14.52 -4.37
C PRO A 166 15.30 -14.92 -5.70
N GLY A 167 14.21 -14.25 -6.07
CA GLY A 167 13.62 -14.24 -7.40
C GLY A 167 14.15 -13.07 -8.24
N GLN A 168 14.45 -13.32 -9.52
CA GLN A 168 15.18 -12.41 -10.40
C GLN A 168 14.65 -12.48 -11.84
N PHE A 169 14.81 -11.41 -12.60
CA PHE A 169 14.61 -11.35 -14.06
C PHE A 169 15.69 -10.47 -14.70
N SER A 170 16.08 -10.79 -15.93
CA SER A 170 16.79 -9.85 -16.82
C SER A 170 16.77 -10.31 -18.29
N CYS A 171 16.98 -9.37 -19.21
CA CYS A 171 17.05 -9.60 -20.66
C CYS A 171 18.09 -8.68 -21.32
N ASP A 172 18.12 -8.64 -22.66
CA ASP A 172 18.89 -7.70 -23.48
C ASP A 172 18.22 -6.34 -23.72
N ASP A 173 17.13 -6.04 -23.02
CA ASP A 173 16.47 -4.72 -23.02
C ASP A 173 16.56 -4.06 -21.64
N ASP A 174 17.45 -3.08 -21.51
CA ASP A 174 17.71 -2.42 -20.22
C ASP A 174 16.50 -1.66 -19.68
N VAL A 175 15.59 -1.18 -20.53
CA VAL A 175 14.36 -0.52 -20.09
C VAL A 175 13.41 -1.54 -19.46
N LEU A 176 13.30 -2.75 -20.02
CA LEU A 176 12.52 -3.83 -19.39
C LEU A 176 13.16 -4.32 -18.09
N ASN A 177 14.49 -4.32 -18.00
CA ASN A 177 15.22 -4.65 -16.78
C ASN A 177 14.88 -3.66 -15.65
N GLU A 178 14.92 -2.35 -15.91
CA GLU A 178 14.54 -1.35 -14.90
C GLU A 178 13.04 -1.36 -14.58
N ILE A 179 12.16 -1.55 -15.57
CA ILE A 179 10.71 -1.68 -15.34
C ILE A 179 10.39 -2.87 -14.42
N TRP A 180 11.11 -4.00 -14.53
CA TRP A 180 10.92 -5.13 -13.63
C TRP A 180 11.20 -4.77 -12.17
N LYS A 181 12.23 -3.95 -11.91
CA LYS A 181 12.64 -3.54 -10.56
C LYS A 181 11.62 -2.66 -9.86
N LEU A 182 10.82 -1.88 -10.60
CA LEU A 182 9.82 -0.96 -10.05
C LEU A 182 8.85 -1.65 -9.09
N GLY A 183 8.22 -2.74 -9.53
CA GLY A 183 7.29 -3.50 -8.68
C GLY A 183 7.99 -4.28 -7.58
N ALA A 184 9.17 -4.83 -7.86
CA ALA A 184 9.98 -5.55 -6.87
C ALA A 184 10.36 -4.65 -5.69
N ARG A 185 10.93 -3.46 -5.96
CA ARG A 185 11.29 -2.48 -4.93
C ARG A 185 10.06 -1.90 -4.23
N ALA A 186 8.96 -1.68 -4.94
CA ALA A 186 7.70 -1.22 -4.32
C ALA A 186 7.19 -2.23 -3.29
N ALA A 187 7.18 -3.53 -3.63
CA ALA A 187 6.80 -4.58 -2.68
C ALA A 187 7.79 -4.70 -1.50
N THR A 188 9.10 -4.58 -1.74
CA THR A 188 10.12 -4.51 -0.67
C THR A 188 9.86 -3.36 0.30
N ALA A 189 9.44 -2.19 -0.19
CA ALA A 189 9.16 -1.02 0.65
C ALA A 189 7.79 -1.09 1.35
N ALA A 190 6.76 -1.63 0.69
CA ALA A 190 5.40 -1.72 1.26
C ALA A 190 5.20 -2.93 2.20
N CYS A 191 6.04 -3.97 2.12
CA CYS A 191 5.94 -5.16 2.96
C CYS A 191 6.91 -5.12 4.15
N VAL A 192 6.36 -5.05 5.35
CA VAL A 192 7.07 -4.79 6.61
C VAL A 192 7.19 -6.07 7.46
N ASP A 193 8.34 -6.24 8.12
CA ASP A 193 8.55 -7.34 9.08
C ASP A 193 7.72 -7.09 10.36
N LYS A 194 7.30 -8.15 11.05
CA LYS A 194 6.72 -8.07 12.40
C LYS A 194 7.61 -7.23 13.34
N ASP A 195 6.99 -6.42 14.19
CA ASP A 195 7.62 -5.55 15.20
C ASP A 195 8.53 -4.43 14.63
N SER A 196 8.55 -4.19 13.31
CA SER A 196 9.37 -3.14 12.67
C SER A 196 8.75 -1.74 12.74
N GLN A 197 7.43 -1.65 12.63
CA GLN A 197 6.65 -0.43 12.81
C GLN A 197 6.29 -0.36 14.30
N LYS A 198 6.94 0.53 15.05
CA LYS A 198 6.83 0.58 16.52
C LYS A 198 5.54 1.24 16.97
N ALA A 199 5.27 1.17 18.27
CA ALA A 199 4.19 1.94 18.86
C ALA A 199 4.45 3.45 18.70
N ILE A 200 3.37 4.21 18.44
CA ILE A 200 3.41 5.67 18.23
C ILE A 200 2.96 6.48 19.46
N TRP A 201 2.53 5.78 20.52
CA TRP A 201 2.34 6.33 21.85
C TRP A 201 3.29 5.64 22.83
N GLU A 202 3.73 6.37 23.83
CA GLU A 202 4.39 5.83 25.02
C GLU A 202 3.37 5.81 26.18
N VAL A 203 3.45 4.83 27.08
CA VAL A 203 2.53 4.72 28.23
C VAL A 203 3.29 4.91 29.53
N ASP A 204 2.96 5.97 30.27
CA ASP A 204 3.43 6.18 31.63
C ASP A 204 2.39 5.67 32.65
N PRO A 205 2.79 4.91 33.69
CA PRO A 205 1.88 4.34 34.67
C PRO A 205 1.20 5.36 35.61
N VAL A 206 1.55 6.65 35.52
CA VAL A 206 1.02 7.75 36.36
C VAL A 206 0.49 8.91 35.49
N GLU A 207 1.24 9.32 34.48
CA GLU A 207 0.88 10.45 33.61
C GLU A 207 0.01 10.04 32.41
N GLY A 208 -0.13 8.73 32.13
CA GLY A 208 -1.01 8.20 31.08
C GLY A 208 -0.33 8.03 29.73
N VAL A 209 -1.07 8.17 28.62
CA VAL A 209 -0.48 8.07 27.28
C VAL A 209 0.19 9.37 26.88
N TYR A 210 1.35 9.26 26.26
CA TYR A 210 2.11 10.36 25.70
C TYR A 210 2.12 10.26 24.18
N ALA A 211 1.69 11.34 23.51
CA ALA A 211 1.59 11.43 22.06
C ALA A 211 2.38 12.65 21.55
N ARG A 212 3.06 12.47 20.40
CA ARG A 212 3.82 13.52 19.70
C ARG A 212 3.60 13.39 18.19
N SER A 213 3.42 14.48 17.45
CA SER A 213 3.34 14.51 15.97
C SER A 213 2.49 13.41 15.29
N VAL A 214 1.36 13.03 15.89
CA VAL A 214 0.40 12.05 15.38
C VAL A 214 -1.03 12.54 15.46
N ARG A 215 -1.84 12.14 14.48
CA ARG A 215 -3.29 12.32 14.46
C ARG A 215 -3.99 11.73 15.70
N PRO A 216 -5.26 12.09 15.95
CA PRO A 216 -6.08 11.45 16.96
C PRO A 216 -6.30 9.99 16.59
N SER A 217 -5.56 9.11 17.25
CA SER A 217 -5.80 7.68 17.23
C SER A 217 -7.06 7.41 18.05
N VAL A 218 -8.01 6.66 17.49
CA VAL A 218 -9.38 6.52 18.02
C VAL A 218 -9.62 5.15 18.65
N SER A 219 -10.38 5.11 19.74
CA SER A 219 -10.70 3.85 20.43
C SER A 219 -11.65 2.98 19.59
N VAL A 220 -11.34 1.68 19.48
CA VAL A 220 -12.28 0.68 18.93
C VAL A 220 -13.56 0.53 19.74
N LYS A 221 -13.55 0.91 21.03
CA LYS A 221 -14.70 0.74 21.94
C LYS A 221 -15.73 1.87 21.80
N GLY A 222 -15.34 3.01 21.22
CA GLY A 222 -16.21 4.18 21.05
C GLY A 222 -16.93 4.29 19.71
N THR A 223 -16.72 3.36 18.76
CA THR A 223 -17.18 3.53 17.36
C THR A 223 -18.70 3.59 17.20
N ALA A 224 -19.46 2.98 18.11
CA ALA A 224 -20.91 3.01 18.12
C ALA A 224 -21.53 4.09 19.04
N PHE A 225 -20.72 4.95 19.66
CA PHE A 225 -21.24 5.99 20.56
C PHE A 225 -21.94 7.11 19.80
N ALA A 226 -22.93 7.75 20.42
CA ALA A 226 -23.58 8.94 19.90
C ALA A 226 -24.02 9.85 21.04
N ASN A 227 -24.12 11.16 20.77
CA ASN A 227 -24.61 12.18 21.70
C ASN A 227 -23.99 12.06 23.12
N TYR A 228 -22.67 11.92 23.18
CA TYR A 228 -21.93 11.70 24.42
C TYR A 228 -21.13 12.93 24.84
N THR A 229 -20.77 12.95 26.12
CA THR A 229 -19.79 13.89 26.66
C THR A 229 -18.51 13.12 27.00
N LEU A 230 -17.39 13.64 26.51
CA LEU A 230 -16.04 13.14 26.74
C LEU A 230 -15.35 14.04 27.77
N GLU A 231 -14.90 13.46 28.89
CA GLU A 231 -13.99 14.10 29.84
C GLU A 231 -12.65 13.39 29.88
N PHE A 232 -11.58 14.18 29.97
CA PHE A 232 -10.21 13.68 30.13
C PHE A 232 -9.32 14.75 30.77
N GLU A 233 -8.15 14.35 31.25
CA GLU A 233 -7.08 15.27 31.63
C GLU A 233 -6.01 15.28 30.55
N THR A 234 -5.44 16.45 30.26
CA THR A 234 -4.28 16.59 29.37
C THR A 234 -3.23 17.54 29.94
N MET A 235 -1.97 17.23 29.69
CA MET A 235 -0.84 18.12 29.95
C MET A 235 -0.08 18.34 28.64
N ILE A 236 0.03 19.59 28.24
CA ILE A 236 0.84 19.99 27.10
C ILE A 236 2.30 19.99 27.56
N GLU A 237 3.16 19.20 26.95
CA GLU A 237 4.60 19.31 27.18
C GLU A 237 5.21 20.35 26.24
N LYS A 238 4.73 20.39 24.98
CA LYS A 238 5.17 21.33 23.95
C LYS A 238 4.03 21.70 23.01
N GLY A 239 3.80 22.99 22.80
CA GLY A 239 2.88 23.52 21.78
C GLY A 239 1.39 23.39 22.13
N GLY A 240 0.82 22.18 22.13
CA GLY A 240 -0.61 21.96 22.39
C GLY A 240 -1.08 20.51 22.22
N SER A 241 -2.21 20.17 22.84
CA SER A 241 -2.85 18.85 22.74
C SER A 241 -3.88 18.78 21.60
N TRP A 242 -4.13 17.58 21.08
CA TRP A 242 -5.08 17.33 20.00
C TRP A 242 -5.99 16.14 20.36
N TRP A 243 -7.31 16.29 20.20
CA TRP A 243 -8.28 15.22 20.42
C TRP A 243 -9.33 15.15 19.31
N SER A 244 -10.09 14.06 19.27
CA SER A 244 -11.25 13.88 18.40
C SER A 244 -12.50 13.45 19.17
N VAL A 245 -13.67 13.84 18.67
CA VAL A 245 -15.03 13.41 19.06
C VAL A 245 -15.87 13.25 17.79
N ALA A 246 -16.85 12.35 17.78
CA ALA A 246 -17.70 12.02 16.61
C ALA A 246 -16.94 11.85 15.27
N SER A 247 -15.68 11.39 15.36
CA SER A 247 -14.69 11.21 14.29
C SER A 247 -14.76 12.16 13.07
N ARG A 248 -14.10 13.34 13.16
CA ARG A 248 -13.38 14.05 12.06
C ARG A 248 -12.77 15.37 12.59
N LEU A 249 -11.48 15.38 12.99
CA LEU A 249 -10.82 16.47 13.77
C LEU A 249 -9.31 16.67 13.49
N ALA A 250 -8.67 17.62 14.19
CA ALA A 250 -7.79 18.62 13.56
C ALA A 250 -6.62 19.27 14.43
N ASN A 251 -5.43 19.65 13.88
CA ASN A 251 -4.54 20.77 14.38
C ASN A 251 -3.59 21.45 13.30
N VAL A 252 -2.34 21.87 13.56
CA VAL A 252 -1.82 23.28 13.60
C VAL A 252 -1.09 23.90 12.37
N ASN A 253 -0.90 25.23 12.48
CA ASN A 253 0.24 26.10 12.14
C ASN A 253 0.13 27.26 13.16
N THR A 254 1.13 28.14 13.40
CA THR A 254 0.98 29.25 14.36
C THR A 254 -0.11 30.29 14.00
N THR A 255 -0.61 30.27 12.75
CA THR A 255 -1.84 30.97 12.32
C THR A 255 -3.13 30.14 12.43
N LEU A 256 -3.05 28.82 12.60
CA LEU A 256 -4.20 27.91 12.76
C LEU A 256 -4.43 27.50 14.22
N THR A 257 -3.38 27.48 15.06
CA THR A 257 -3.46 27.43 16.53
C THR A 257 -2.77 28.64 17.15
N PRO A 258 -3.50 29.75 17.35
CA PRO A 258 -3.04 30.82 18.21
C PRO A 258 -2.90 30.31 19.66
N PRO A 259 -1.91 30.79 20.43
CA PRO A 259 -1.75 30.40 21.84
C PRO A 259 -2.97 30.83 22.67
N ASN A 260 -3.34 30.02 23.66
CA ASN A 260 -4.54 30.21 24.49
C ASN A 260 -5.85 30.19 23.67
N THR A 261 -5.98 29.26 22.72
CA THR A 261 -7.24 29.04 21.98
C THR A 261 -7.61 27.57 21.92
N ILE A 262 -8.89 27.29 21.64
CA ILE A 262 -9.34 25.99 21.11
C ILE A 262 -9.77 26.23 19.66
N SER A 263 -9.05 25.61 18.73
CA SER A 263 -9.40 25.64 17.31
C SER A 263 -10.31 24.45 16.99
N LEU A 264 -11.31 24.64 16.13
CA LEU A 264 -12.24 23.60 15.71
C LEU A 264 -12.19 23.41 14.19
N ALA A 265 -12.13 22.16 13.73
CA ALA A 265 -12.32 21.82 12.32
C ALA A 265 -13.26 20.62 12.17
N TYR A 266 -13.75 20.44 10.95
CA TYR A 266 -14.45 19.25 10.48
C TYR A 266 -13.67 18.71 9.27
N GLY A 267 -13.28 17.44 9.30
CA GLY A 267 -12.43 16.82 8.28
C GLY A 267 -11.41 15.87 8.91
N VAL A 268 -10.28 15.62 8.25
CA VAL A 268 -9.22 14.74 8.80
C VAL A 268 -8.06 15.52 9.45
N ASP A 269 -8.02 16.85 9.26
CA ASP A 269 -6.90 17.73 9.62
C ASP A 269 -7.40 19.16 10.01
N PHE A 270 -6.58 20.23 9.94
CA PHE A 270 -7.05 21.56 9.46
C PHE A 270 -6.55 21.88 8.04
N VAL A 271 -5.50 21.21 7.54
CA VAL A 271 -4.95 21.45 6.20
C VAL A 271 -5.67 20.60 5.15
N ASN A 272 -6.03 21.22 4.03
CA ASN A 272 -6.69 20.52 2.93
C ASN A 272 -5.70 19.60 2.19
N GLN A 273 -6.03 18.31 2.07
CA GLN A 273 -5.32 17.34 1.23
C GLN A 273 -6.06 17.19 -0.12
N THR A 274 -5.35 16.81 -1.19
CA THR A 274 -5.87 16.79 -2.57
C THR A 274 -7.23 16.07 -2.72
N THR A 275 -7.41 14.95 -2.02
CA THR A 275 -8.61 14.09 -2.09
C THR A 275 -9.50 14.15 -0.85
N LEU A 276 -9.02 14.76 0.25
CA LEU A 276 -9.69 14.74 1.56
C LEU A 276 -9.91 16.16 2.07
N THR A 277 -11.06 16.72 1.69
CA THR A 277 -11.44 18.07 2.11
C THR A 277 -11.68 18.16 3.60
N THR A 278 -11.14 19.23 4.16
CA THR A 278 -11.17 19.56 5.58
C THR A 278 -11.40 21.06 5.73
N TRP A 279 -12.15 21.46 6.75
CA TRP A 279 -12.59 22.83 6.97
C TRP A 279 -12.32 23.28 8.40
N VAL A 280 -11.48 24.30 8.55
CA VAL A 280 -11.40 25.13 9.75
C VAL A 280 -12.78 25.74 9.98
N LEU A 281 -13.42 25.46 11.12
CA LEU A 281 -14.74 25.97 11.45
C LEU A 281 -14.64 27.26 12.26
N ASP A 282 -13.85 27.27 13.34
CA ASP A 282 -13.77 28.40 14.27
C ASP A 282 -12.52 28.33 15.17
N VAL A 283 -12.22 29.43 15.88
CA VAL A 283 -11.14 29.51 16.87
C VAL A 283 -11.62 30.31 18.09
N PHE A 284 -11.68 29.66 19.25
CA PHE A 284 -12.22 30.24 20.48
C PHE A 284 -11.11 30.61 21.47
N GLU A 285 -11.11 31.85 21.96
CA GLU A 285 -10.16 32.31 22.99
C GLU A 285 -10.40 31.62 24.35
N VAL A 286 -9.33 31.16 24.98
CA VAL A 286 -9.32 30.70 26.38
C VAL A 286 -9.08 31.91 27.28
N PRO A 287 -9.93 32.20 28.28
CA PRO A 287 -9.86 33.44 29.07
C PRO A 287 -8.71 33.47 30.10
N PHE A 288 -7.73 32.57 29.99
CA PHE A 288 -6.56 32.47 30.85
C PHE A 288 -5.36 31.92 30.08
N ALA A 289 -4.16 32.15 30.61
CA ALA A 289 -2.93 31.62 30.03
C ALA A 289 -2.86 30.09 30.18
N VAL A 290 -2.93 29.39 29.07
CA VAL A 290 -2.58 27.97 28.96
C VAL A 290 -1.06 27.85 29.00
N ARG A 291 -0.54 26.86 29.72
CA ARG A 291 0.89 26.68 29.97
C ARG A 291 1.32 25.24 29.74
N GLU A 292 2.52 25.08 29.21
CA GLU A 292 3.20 23.79 29.19
C GLU A 292 3.45 23.29 30.62
N ASN A 293 3.60 21.98 30.78
CA ASN A 293 3.84 21.29 32.05
C ASN A 293 2.77 21.58 33.12
N THR A 294 1.53 21.83 32.69
CA THR A 294 0.36 22.06 33.55
C THR A 294 -0.78 21.13 33.11
N TRP A 295 -1.39 20.45 34.08
CA TRP A 295 -2.55 19.59 33.84
C TRP A 295 -3.84 20.42 33.72
N TYR A 296 -4.65 20.10 32.72
CA TYR A 296 -5.97 20.69 32.47
C TYR A 296 -7.03 19.59 32.33
N LYS A 297 -8.18 19.77 32.98
CA LYS A 297 -9.38 18.96 32.73
C LYS A 297 -10.11 19.52 31.51
N VAL A 298 -10.34 18.68 30.51
CA VAL A 298 -11.13 18.98 29.31
C VAL A 298 -12.46 18.24 29.41
N SER A 299 -13.55 18.91 29.04
CA SER A 299 -14.90 18.32 28.93
C SER A 299 -15.54 18.78 27.62
N VAL A 300 -15.92 17.85 26.75
CA VAL A 300 -16.50 18.11 25.42
C VAL A 300 -17.84 17.41 25.30
N SER A 301 -18.92 18.17 25.15
CA SER A 301 -20.29 17.64 25.14
C SER A 301 -20.92 17.69 23.75
N LEU A 302 -21.40 16.54 23.28
CA LEU A 302 -22.22 16.39 22.08
C LEU A 302 -23.69 16.23 22.51
N SER A 303 -24.50 17.25 22.30
CA SER A 303 -25.91 17.23 22.70
C SER A 303 -26.82 16.66 21.60
N PRO A 304 -27.85 15.85 21.93
CA PRO A 304 -28.91 15.47 21.00
C PRO A 304 -29.62 16.66 20.34
N SER A 305 -29.57 17.84 20.97
CA SER A 305 -30.11 19.09 20.42
C SER A 305 -29.24 19.71 19.30
N GLY A 306 -28.15 19.06 18.90
CA GLY A 306 -27.25 19.53 17.85
C GLY A 306 -26.29 20.64 18.32
N TYR A 307 -25.98 20.69 19.62
CA TYR A 307 -24.99 21.60 20.19
C TYR A 307 -23.70 20.87 20.57
N LEU A 308 -22.56 21.48 20.25
CA LEU A 308 -21.22 21.08 20.67
C LEU A 308 -20.70 22.12 21.67
N SER A 309 -20.26 21.70 22.84
CA SER A 309 -19.58 22.58 23.80
C SER A 309 -18.25 22.00 24.24
N ALA A 310 -17.32 22.88 24.62
CA ALA A 310 -16.05 22.50 25.23
C ALA A 310 -15.75 23.38 26.46
N SER A 311 -15.22 22.76 27.50
CA SER A 311 -14.82 23.40 28.75
C SER A 311 -13.40 23.00 29.13
N LEU A 312 -12.66 23.93 29.75
CA LEU A 312 -11.30 23.75 30.24
C LEU A 312 -11.23 24.21 31.71
N ASN A 313 -10.88 23.32 32.63
CA ASN A 313 -10.91 23.55 34.09
C ASN A 313 -12.22 24.22 34.54
N ASP A 314 -13.35 23.55 34.27
CA ASP A 314 -14.73 23.97 34.57
C ASP A 314 -15.17 25.30 33.93
N THR A 315 -14.32 25.94 33.12
CA THR A 315 -14.66 27.15 32.35
C THR A 315 -15.13 26.75 30.96
N GLN A 316 -16.41 26.97 30.65
CA GLN A 316 -16.94 26.75 29.30
C GLN A 316 -16.32 27.75 28.32
N ILE A 317 -15.56 27.24 27.35
CA ILE A 317 -14.87 28.03 26.32
C ILE A 317 -15.84 28.39 25.19
N PHE A 318 -16.63 27.42 24.74
CA PHE A 318 -17.68 27.66 23.75
C PHE A 318 -18.86 26.70 23.90
N ASN A 319 -20.00 27.10 23.34
CA ASN A 319 -21.16 26.25 23.12
C ASN A 319 -21.85 26.72 21.83
N ILE A 320 -21.75 25.91 20.78
CA ILE A 320 -22.13 26.27 19.41
C ILE A 320 -23.15 25.28 18.86
N SER A 321 -24.04 25.74 17.97
CA SER A 321 -24.94 24.84 17.24
C SER A 321 -24.24 24.31 15.98
N LYS A 322 -24.33 22.99 15.73
CA LYS A 322 -23.93 22.34 14.46
C LYS A 322 -24.55 23.06 13.25
N ALA A 323 -25.79 23.56 13.39
CA ALA A 323 -26.49 24.28 12.34
C ALA A 323 -25.84 25.64 11.93
N ALA A 324 -24.93 26.18 12.75
CA ALA A 324 -24.15 27.36 12.39
C ALA A 324 -23.02 27.06 11.40
N TYR A 325 -22.67 25.79 11.19
CA TYR A 325 -21.59 25.34 10.29
C TYR A 325 -22.16 24.38 9.24
N PRO A 326 -22.77 24.86 8.13
CA PRO A 326 -23.46 24.01 7.15
C PRO A 326 -22.57 22.95 6.46
N LEU A 327 -21.25 23.09 6.55
CA LEU A 327 -20.28 22.12 6.05
C LEU A 327 -20.12 20.90 6.97
N ALA A 328 -20.46 21.02 8.26
CA ALA A 328 -20.37 19.96 9.27
C ALA A 328 -21.60 19.03 9.17
N THR A 329 -21.58 18.13 8.19
CA THR A 329 -22.66 17.17 7.94
C THR A 329 -22.56 15.89 8.78
N GLY A 330 -23.68 15.18 8.95
CA GLY A 330 -23.75 13.93 9.72
C GLY A 330 -24.21 14.14 11.17
N GLU A 331 -24.39 13.03 11.89
CA GLU A 331 -24.78 13.05 13.30
C GLU A 331 -23.58 13.07 14.26
N PHE A 332 -23.84 13.46 15.50
CA PHE A 332 -22.84 13.36 16.57
C PHE A 332 -22.69 11.90 17.03
N SER A 333 -22.11 11.09 16.16
CA SER A 333 -21.89 9.66 16.34
C SER A 333 -20.46 9.28 15.91
N GLY A 334 -19.90 8.26 16.55
CA GLY A 334 -18.56 7.76 16.26
C GLY A 334 -17.58 8.00 17.40
N SER A 335 -16.40 7.42 17.26
CA SER A 335 -15.41 7.34 18.34
C SER A 335 -14.74 8.68 18.66
N PHE A 336 -13.96 8.64 19.74
CA PHE A 336 -13.10 9.68 20.26
C PHE A 336 -11.64 9.21 20.26
N GLY A 337 -10.70 10.14 20.38
CA GLY A 337 -9.27 9.83 20.27
C GLY A 337 -8.35 10.97 20.65
N PHE A 338 -7.05 10.68 20.75
CA PHE A 338 -6.02 11.60 21.25
C PHE A 338 -4.77 11.60 20.36
N GLY A 339 -4.06 12.72 20.34
CA GLY A 339 -2.86 12.91 19.55
C GLY A 339 -2.17 14.24 19.88
N ALA A 340 -1.15 14.57 19.11
CA ALA A 340 -0.51 15.87 19.18
C ALA A 340 -0.04 16.18 17.76
N TYR A 341 -0.30 17.40 17.27
CA TYR A 341 0.00 17.72 15.87
C TYR A 341 1.51 17.85 15.61
N GLN A 342 1.90 18.16 14.38
CA GLN A 342 3.27 18.49 13.98
C GLN A 342 4.02 19.29 15.05
N ASP A 343 5.15 18.73 15.48
CA ASP A 343 6.06 19.29 16.48
C ASP A 343 5.44 19.58 17.87
N HIS A 344 4.20 19.13 18.13
CA HIS A 344 3.55 19.19 19.43
C HIS A 344 3.71 17.87 20.19
N GLU A 345 3.70 17.96 21.52
CA GLU A 345 3.88 16.85 22.47
C GLU A 345 2.90 17.03 23.66
N ALA A 346 2.10 16.00 23.97
CA ALA A 346 1.09 16.06 25.04
C ALA A 346 0.79 14.71 25.70
N TYR A 347 0.49 14.74 26.99
CA TYR A 347 0.00 13.61 27.79
C TYR A 347 -1.54 13.62 27.91
N PHE A 348 -2.15 12.45 28.05
CA PHE A 348 -3.59 12.25 28.24
C PHE A 348 -3.88 11.14 29.26
N ARG A 349 -4.80 11.38 30.20
CA ARG A 349 -5.24 10.38 31.19
C ARG A 349 -6.68 10.58 31.66
N ASN A 350 -7.14 9.66 32.50
CA ASN A 350 -8.41 9.76 33.25
C ASN A 350 -9.63 10.01 32.36
N VAL A 351 -9.72 9.25 31.27
CA VAL A 351 -10.79 9.38 30.27
C VAL A 351 -12.09 8.78 30.78
N ASN A 352 -13.17 9.55 30.66
CA ASN A 352 -14.53 9.14 30.94
C ASN A 352 -15.44 9.57 29.78
N VAL A 353 -16.34 8.71 29.36
CA VAL A 353 -17.38 9.02 28.39
C VAL A 353 -18.73 8.63 28.96
N TYR A 354 -19.69 9.54 28.87
CA TYR A 354 -21.06 9.33 29.33
C TYR A 354 -22.05 9.85 28.30
N ASP A 355 -23.23 9.25 28.29
CA ASP A 355 -24.38 9.70 27.53
C ASP A 355 -24.78 11.13 27.99
N THR A 356 -24.88 12.08 27.06
CA THR A 356 -25.16 13.50 27.39
C THR A 356 -26.59 13.72 27.89
N GLU A 357 -27.54 12.85 27.55
CA GLU A 357 -28.95 13.01 27.91
C GLU A 357 -29.27 12.39 29.27
N ASN A 358 -28.79 11.16 29.52
CA ASN A 358 -29.12 10.41 30.74
C ASN A 358 -27.94 10.25 31.73
N GLY A 359 -26.73 10.64 31.36
CA GLY A 359 -25.55 10.62 32.24
C GLY A 359 -24.98 9.23 32.53
N SER A 360 -25.43 8.18 31.83
CA SER A 360 -24.89 6.82 32.02
C SER A 360 -23.46 6.70 31.46
N THR A 361 -22.59 6.00 32.20
CA THR A 361 -21.21 5.75 31.77
C THR A 361 -21.18 4.82 30.57
N LEU A 362 -20.57 5.28 29.47
CA LEU A 362 -20.33 4.52 28.25
C LEU A 362 -18.91 3.93 28.24
N TYR A 363 -17.93 4.64 28.82
CA TYR A 363 -16.52 4.25 28.86
C TYR A 363 -15.79 4.92 30.02
N THR A 364 -14.83 4.22 30.63
CA THR A 364 -13.83 4.79 31.54
C THR A 364 -12.50 4.07 31.33
N ASN A 365 -11.40 4.82 31.21
CA ASN A 365 -10.04 4.27 31.19
C ASN A 365 -9.04 5.30 31.75
N ALA A 366 -8.12 4.87 32.62
CA ALA A 366 -7.08 5.73 33.17
C ALA A 366 -6.01 6.14 32.13
N LEU A 367 -5.84 5.33 31.07
CA LEU A 367 -4.77 5.40 30.06
C LEU A 367 -3.35 5.11 30.57
N THR A 368 -3.22 4.39 31.69
CA THR A 368 -1.93 4.11 32.37
C THR A 368 -1.42 2.67 32.17
N THR A 369 -1.96 1.91 31.22
CA THR A 369 -1.62 0.50 30.96
C THR A 369 -1.49 0.21 29.47
N GLU A 370 -0.56 -0.68 29.07
CA GLU A 370 -0.18 -0.89 27.65
C GLU A 370 -1.31 -1.42 26.76
N ASP A 371 -2.39 -1.99 27.30
CA ASP A 371 -3.54 -2.47 26.53
C ASP A 371 -4.25 -1.36 25.74
N VAL A 372 -4.09 -0.10 26.15
CA VAL A 372 -4.59 1.05 25.38
C VAL A 372 -3.93 1.19 24.02
N LEU A 373 -2.69 0.72 23.84
CA LEU A 373 -2.03 0.78 22.54
C LEU A 373 -2.80 -0.05 21.51
N ALA A 374 -3.29 -1.23 21.88
CA ALA A 374 -4.10 -2.08 21.02
C ALA A 374 -5.51 -1.50 20.78
N GLU A 375 -6.09 -0.86 21.79
CA GLU A 375 -7.44 -0.27 21.74
C GLU A 375 -7.52 0.95 20.81
N TYR A 376 -6.51 1.82 20.85
CA TYR A 376 -6.43 3.03 20.04
C TYR A 376 -5.66 2.83 18.72
N GLY A 377 -5.13 1.62 18.49
CA GLY A 377 -4.44 1.25 17.25
C GLY A 377 -3.00 1.76 17.17
N THR A 378 -2.41 2.18 18.29
CA THR A 378 -1.09 2.78 18.37
C THR A 378 0.02 1.79 18.74
N GLN A 379 -0.29 0.50 18.86
CA GLN A 379 0.68 -0.57 19.16
C GLN A 379 1.55 -0.93 17.95
N ALA A 380 2.72 -1.53 18.18
CA ALA A 380 3.59 -2.01 17.12
C ALA A 380 2.93 -3.09 16.22
N ASN A 381 3.32 -3.19 14.95
CA ASN A 381 2.71 -4.16 14.02
C ASN A 381 2.96 -5.61 14.46
N GLN A 382 1.89 -6.34 14.76
CA GLN A 382 1.98 -7.69 15.34
C GLN A 382 2.26 -8.82 14.35
N GLU A 383 2.22 -8.55 13.04
CA GLU A 383 2.48 -9.54 11.99
C GLU A 383 3.36 -8.93 10.90
N SER A 384 4.10 -9.76 10.17
CA SER A 384 4.74 -9.32 8.93
C SER A 384 3.68 -9.25 7.83
N LEU A 385 3.53 -8.11 7.16
CA LEU A 385 2.41 -7.84 6.28
C LEU A 385 2.76 -6.82 5.19
N CYS A 386 1.92 -6.72 4.17
CA CYS A 386 2.04 -5.76 3.08
C CYS A 386 0.97 -4.68 3.18
N LEU A 387 1.43 -3.44 3.05
CA LEU A 387 0.61 -2.24 2.92
C LEU A 387 0.36 -1.96 1.42
N ASP A 388 -0.52 -1.00 1.16
CA ASP A 388 -0.70 -0.38 -0.15
C ASP A 388 0.53 0.45 -0.57
N GLY A 389 1.06 1.29 0.32
CA GLY A 389 2.26 2.07 0.07
C GLY A 389 3.05 2.37 1.34
N PRO A 390 4.38 2.60 1.25
CA PRO A 390 5.21 2.89 2.40
C PRO A 390 5.04 4.32 2.89
N LYS A 391 4.72 5.28 2.00
CA LYS A 391 4.44 6.69 2.32
C LYS A 391 3.04 6.85 2.90
N ARG A 392 2.04 6.45 2.12
CA ARG A 392 0.60 6.43 2.41
C ARG A 392 -0.09 5.37 1.52
N ASP A 393 -1.30 4.91 1.83
CA ASP A 393 -2.12 5.16 3.02
C ASP A 393 -1.63 4.39 4.25
N ARG A 394 -0.68 3.47 4.04
CA ARG A 394 -0.10 2.57 5.03
C ARG A 394 -1.17 1.69 5.68
N LEU A 395 -2.11 1.22 4.86
CA LEU A 395 -3.21 0.33 5.22
C LEU A 395 -3.06 -1.00 4.50
N VAL A 396 -3.62 -2.07 5.09
CA VAL A 396 -3.62 -3.39 4.46
C VAL A 396 -4.81 -3.48 3.50
N TRP A 397 -4.66 -2.98 2.28
CA TRP A 397 -5.76 -2.98 1.32
C TRP A 397 -5.96 -4.36 0.64
N LEU A 398 -7.17 -4.89 0.75
CA LEU A 398 -7.56 -6.24 0.30
C LEU A 398 -7.48 -6.42 -1.23
N GLY A 399 -7.80 -5.37 -1.99
CA GLY A 399 -7.79 -5.38 -3.45
C GLY A 399 -6.39 -5.20 -4.03
N ASP A 400 -5.66 -4.20 -3.54
CA ASP A 400 -4.28 -3.87 -3.89
C ASP A 400 -3.33 -5.08 -3.81
N PHE A 401 -3.55 -5.93 -2.81
CA PHE A 401 -2.75 -7.14 -2.58
C PHE A 401 -2.78 -8.14 -3.76
N VAL A 402 -3.69 -8.01 -4.73
CA VAL A 402 -3.76 -8.89 -5.92
C VAL A 402 -2.52 -8.82 -6.81
N HIS A 403 -1.88 -7.64 -6.91
CA HIS A 403 -0.59 -7.51 -7.58
C HIS A 403 0.55 -7.90 -6.65
N THR A 404 0.54 -7.42 -5.41
CA THR A 404 1.57 -7.68 -4.39
C THR A 404 1.80 -9.17 -4.17
N ALA A 405 0.72 -9.96 -4.02
CA ALA A 405 0.78 -11.41 -3.84
C ALA A 405 1.59 -12.10 -4.95
N ARG A 406 1.48 -11.65 -6.20
CA ARG A 406 2.19 -12.20 -7.36
C ARG A 406 3.62 -11.67 -7.46
N ILE A 407 3.83 -10.38 -7.16
CA ILE A 407 5.16 -9.76 -7.12
C ILE A 407 6.05 -10.49 -6.11
N LEU A 408 5.55 -10.75 -4.90
CA LEU A 408 6.28 -11.50 -3.86
C LEU A 408 6.77 -12.86 -4.37
N GLY A 409 5.92 -13.60 -5.09
CA GLY A 409 6.24 -14.93 -5.62
C GLY A 409 7.32 -14.97 -6.72
N VAL A 410 7.64 -13.83 -7.36
CA VAL A 410 8.68 -13.71 -8.40
C VAL A 410 9.91 -12.89 -7.98
N SER A 411 9.88 -12.27 -6.79
CA SER A 411 10.92 -11.35 -6.32
C SER A 411 11.39 -11.74 -4.90
N THR A 412 10.88 -11.09 -3.85
CA THR A 412 11.31 -11.29 -2.45
C THR A 412 11.12 -12.72 -1.94
N SER A 413 10.18 -13.48 -2.51
CA SER A 413 9.80 -14.84 -2.09
C SER A 413 9.39 -14.95 -0.61
N ARG A 414 8.99 -13.84 0.02
CA ARG A 414 8.62 -13.75 1.45
C ARG A 414 7.22 -14.34 1.69
N ILE A 415 7.17 -15.66 1.90
CA ILE A 415 5.94 -16.39 2.28
C ILE A 415 5.33 -15.83 3.57
N ASP A 416 6.15 -15.36 4.51
CA ASP A 416 5.69 -14.79 5.77
C ASP A 416 4.94 -13.46 5.57
N HIS A 417 5.43 -12.58 4.69
CA HIS A 417 4.72 -11.34 4.30
C HIS A 417 3.36 -11.64 3.67
N ALA A 418 3.32 -12.56 2.69
CA ALA A 418 2.07 -12.88 2.00
C ALA A 418 1.04 -13.56 2.91
N ARG A 419 1.48 -14.55 3.71
CA ARG A 419 0.62 -15.27 4.67
C ARG A 419 0.13 -14.36 5.79
N GLY A 420 1.00 -13.53 6.36
CA GLY A 420 0.63 -12.60 7.43
C GLY A 420 -0.38 -11.56 6.96
N THR A 421 -0.21 -11.02 5.74
CA THR A 421 -1.19 -10.13 5.09
C THR A 421 -2.57 -10.77 4.98
N LEU A 422 -2.66 -11.97 4.39
CA LEU A 422 -3.93 -12.69 4.24
C LEU A 422 -4.52 -13.11 5.60
N GLN A 423 -3.69 -13.49 6.57
CA GLN A 423 -4.14 -13.83 7.92
C GLN A 423 -4.72 -12.61 8.65
N TYR A 424 -4.11 -11.44 8.51
CA TYR A 424 -4.58 -10.19 9.09
C TYR A 424 -5.94 -9.78 8.51
N LEU A 425 -6.10 -9.88 7.19
CA LEU A 425 -7.38 -9.67 6.49
C LEU A 425 -8.43 -10.69 6.94
N LEU A 426 -8.09 -11.97 7.04
CA LEU A 426 -8.99 -13.00 7.59
C LEU A 426 -9.39 -12.76 9.05
N ASP A 427 -8.53 -12.17 9.86
CA ASP A 427 -8.81 -11.86 11.26
C ASP A 427 -9.71 -10.63 11.41
N SER A 428 -9.91 -9.84 10.36
CA SER A 428 -10.97 -8.82 10.26
C SER A 428 -12.36 -9.37 9.89
N GLN A 429 -12.48 -10.68 9.59
CA GLN A 429 -13.72 -11.25 9.08
C GLN A 429 -14.91 -11.09 10.05
N ILE A 430 -15.99 -10.48 9.55
CA ILE A 430 -17.22 -10.26 10.32
C ILE A 430 -18.21 -11.44 10.23
N ASP A 431 -19.34 -11.33 10.92
CA ASP A 431 -20.27 -12.44 11.10
C ASP A 431 -20.96 -12.95 9.83
N ASP A 432 -21.06 -12.15 8.76
CA ASP A 432 -21.64 -12.57 7.48
C ASP A 432 -20.62 -13.22 6.51
N GLY A 433 -19.32 -13.07 6.76
CA GLY A 433 -18.23 -13.59 5.93
C GLY A 433 -17.38 -12.55 5.22
N GLU A 434 -17.80 -11.29 5.18
CA GLU A 434 -17.02 -10.20 4.57
C GLU A 434 -15.72 -9.91 5.36
N LEU A 435 -14.66 -9.52 4.66
CA LEU A 435 -13.39 -9.05 5.25
C LEU A 435 -13.34 -7.51 5.18
N ALA A 436 -12.68 -6.86 6.13
CA ALA A 436 -12.39 -5.43 6.01
C ALA A 436 -11.49 -5.18 4.78
N ILE A 437 -11.84 -4.17 3.98
CA ILE A 437 -11.11 -3.84 2.74
C ILE A 437 -9.78 -3.14 3.00
N SER A 438 -9.59 -2.54 4.18
CA SER A 438 -8.46 -1.66 4.52
C SER A 438 -8.18 -1.55 6.04
N PRO A 439 -8.04 -2.66 6.81
CA PRO A 439 -7.75 -2.58 8.24
C PRO A 439 -6.45 -1.80 8.54
N ASN A 440 -6.53 -0.92 9.56
CA ASN A 440 -5.41 -0.14 10.06
C ASN A 440 -4.48 -1.02 10.89
N ILE A 441 -3.18 -1.01 10.59
CA ILE A 441 -2.16 -1.64 11.43
C ILE A 441 -2.12 -1.01 12.83
N GLY A 442 -1.73 -1.81 13.82
CA GLY A 442 -1.63 -1.40 15.22
C GLY A 442 -2.87 -1.66 16.08
N TYR A 443 -4.05 -1.92 15.48
CA TYR A 443 -5.21 -2.45 16.22
C TYR A 443 -5.11 -3.97 16.42
N ASP A 444 -5.65 -4.48 17.54
CA ASP A 444 -6.02 -5.91 17.63
C ASP A 444 -7.33 -6.16 16.89
N ILE A 445 -7.20 -6.26 15.56
CA ILE A 445 -8.29 -6.54 14.62
C ILE A 445 -8.94 -7.91 14.92
N LYS A 446 -8.18 -8.88 15.44
CA LYS A 446 -8.69 -10.22 15.76
C LYS A 446 -9.61 -10.23 16.97
N ALA A 447 -9.32 -9.40 17.98
CA ALA A 447 -10.22 -9.19 19.10
C ALA A 447 -11.43 -8.31 18.74
N SER A 448 -11.30 -7.45 17.72
CA SER A 448 -12.27 -6.40 17.41
C SER A 448 -12.72 -6.34 15.92
N PRO A 449 -13.05 -7.46 15.25
CA PRO A 449 -13.31 -7.47 13.79
C PRO A 449 -14.51 -6.58 13.40
N ASN A 450 -15.50 -6.50 14.28
CA ASN A 450 -16.71 -5.68 14.07
C ASN A 450 -16.53 -4.19 14.39
N ALA A 451 -15.40 -3.74 14.97
CA ALA A 451 -15.28 -2.38 15.53
C ALA A 451 -15.45 -1.27 14.47
N PHE A 452 -15.02 -1.53 13.24
CA PHE A 452 -15.15 -0.61 12.10
C PHE A 452 -16.12 -1.15 11.03
N ALA A 453 -17.07 -1.99 11.43
CA ALA A 453 -18.07 -2.58 10.56
C ALA A 453 -19.48 -2.01 10.84
N PRO A 454 -20.35 -1.85 9.82
CA PRO A 454 -20.09 -1.94 8.39
C PRO A 454 -19.61 -0.59 7.79
N THR A 455 -19.48 0.47 8.59
CA THR A 455 -19.16 1.82 8.11
C THR A 455 -17.66 2.04 7.93
N GLY A 456 -17.23 2.41 6.73
CA GLY A 456 -15.84 2.73 6.39
C GLY A 456 -15.17 1.59 5.64
N SER A 457 -14.79 0.54 6.35
CA SER A 457 -13.92 -0.53 5.83
C SER A 457 -14.62 -1.61 4.98
N TYR A 458 -15.83 -1.34 4.47
CA TYR A 458 -16.67 -2.32 3.73
C TYR A 458 -17.36 -1.73 2.49
N TYR A 459 -16.93 -0.54 2.04
CA TYR A 459 -17.60 0.17 0.93
C TYR A 459 -17.19 -0.28 -0.49
N LEU A 460 -16.21 -1.19 -0.64
CA LEU A 460 -15.79 -1.76 -1.93
C LEU A 460 -16.00 -3.29 -1.91
N ASN A 461 -17.21 -3.76 -2.21
CA ASN A 461 -17.56 -5.18 -2.10
C ASN A 461 -16.81 -6.07 -3.13
N ASP A 462 -16.33 -5.50 -4.22
CA ASP A 462 -15.53 -6.22 -5.23
C ASP A 462 -14.11 -6.55 -4.77
N TYR A 463 -13.58 -5.83 -3.77
CA TYR A 463 -12.30 -6.18 -3.14
C TYR A 463 -12.35 -7.58 -2.51
N GLN A 464 -13.52 -8.10 -2.12
CA GLN A 464 -13.68 -9.50 -1.68
C GLN A 464 -13.31 -10.50 -2.79
N LEU A 465 -13.58 -10.17 -4.06
CA LEU A 465 -13.21 -11.00 -5.21
C LEU A 465 -11.69 -10.95 -5.44
N LEU A 466 -11.11 -9.74 -5.36
CA LEU A 466 -9.67 -9.53 -5.54
C LEU A 466 -8.87 -10.24 -4.45
N GLY A 467 -9.24 -10.10 -3.17
CA GLY A 467 -8.59 -10.80 -2.06
C GLY A 467 -8.66 -12.33 -2.16
N LEU A 468 -9.76 -12.88 -2.69
CA LEU A 468 -9.89 -14.31 -2.95
C LEU A 468 -9.01 -14.78 -4.12
N ILE A 469 -8.78 -13.93 -5.13
CA ILE A 469 -7.77 -14.18 -6.19
C ILE A 469 -6.36 -14.14 -5.58
N SER A 470 -6.04 -13.15 -4.73
CA SER A 470 -4.76 -13.05 -4.03
C SER A 470 -4.45 -14.28 -3.17
N PHE A 471 -5.47 -14.84 -2.49
CA PHE A 471 -5.37 -16.09 -1.75
C PHE A 471 -5.03 -17.29 -2.65
N HIS A 472 -5.73 -17.46 -3.77
CA HIS A 472 -5.42 -18.50 -4.74
C HIS A 472 -3.99 -18.34 -5.28
N ASP A 473 -3.61 -17.14 -5.72
CA ASP A 473 -2.31 -16.90 -6.35
C ASP A 473 -1.17 -17.13 -5.35
N PHE A 474 -1.34 -16.70 -4.10
CA PHE A 474 -0.42 -17.01 -3.00
C PHE A 474 -0.24 -18.51 -2.80
N VAL A 475 -1.33 -19.28 -2.67
CA VAL A 475 -1.26 -20.74 -2.46
C VAL A 475 -0.65 -21.43 -3.69
N GLN A 476 -0.92 -20.94 -4.90
CA GLN A 476 -0.38 -21.48 -6.16
C GLN A 476 1.14 -21.37 -6.22
N TRP A 477 1.75 -20.24 -5.89
CA TRP A 477 3.22 -20.10 -5.95
C TRP A 477 3.93 -20.61 -4.70
N SER A 478 3.34 -20.44 -3.51
CA SER A 478 3.98 -20.81 -2.22
C SER A 478 3.83 -22.28 -1.85
N GLY A 479 2.74 -22.94 -2.29
CA GLY A 479 2.41 -24.30 -1.87
C GLY A 479 1.92 -24.43 -0.42
N GLU A 480 1.50 -23.34 0.23
CA GLU A 480 1.05 -23.28 1.65
C GLU A 480 -0.32 -23.97 1.92
N LEU A 481 -0.50 -25.19 1.42
CA LEU A 481 -1.71 -26.01 1.55
C LEU A 481 -2.10 -26.29 3.01
N SER A 482 -1.13 -26.41 3.92
CA SER A 482 -1.42 -26.65 5.34
C SER A 482 -2.08 -25.44 6.00
N TRP A 483 -1.61 -24.22 5.72
CA TRP A 483 -2.25 -23.00 6.21
C TRP A 483 -3.59 -22.75 5.51
N ALA A 484 -3.68 -22.99 4.21
CA ALA A 484 -4.94 -22.90 3.46
C ALA A 484 -6.02 -23.84 4.04
N ASN A 485 -5.65 -25.07 4.41
CA ASN A 485 -6.56 -26.03 5.03
C ASN A 485 -7.00 -25.61 6.45
N VAL A 486 -6.10 -25.05 7.26
CA VAL A 486 -6.45 -24.55 8.61
C VAL A 486 -7.35 -23.31 8.56
N THR A 487 -7.12 -22.42 7.60
CA THR A 487 -7.93 -21.20 7.41
C THR A 487 -9.18 -21.41 6.56
N TRP A 488 -9.33 -22.58 5.92
CA TRP A 488 -10.41 -22.89 4.98
C TRP A 488 -11.82 -22.51 5.46
N PRO A 489 -12.23 -22.74 6.73
CA PRO A 489 -13.57 -22.35 7.17
C PRO A 489 -13.88 -20.84 7.04
N LYS A 490 -12.86 -19.97 7.21
CA LYS A 490 -13.03 -18.53 6.97
C LYS A 490 -13.15 -18.20 5.48
N TRP A 491 -12.34 -18.83 4.63
CA TRP A 491 -12.45 -18.70 3.17
C TRP A 491 -13.79 -19.20 2.63
N GLN A 492 -14.28 -20.34 3.12
CA GLN A 492 -15.61 -20.86 2.76
C GLN A 492 -16.72 -19.85 3.12
N LYS A 493 -16.60 -19.16 4.26
CA LYS A 493 -17.55 -18.14 4.69
C LYS A 493 -17.56 -16.92 3.75
N GLN A 494 -16.37 -16.44 3.34
CA GLN A 494 -16.26 -15.36 2.34
C GLN A 494 -16.79 -15.79 0.97
N VAL A 495 -16.48 -17.01 0.52
CA VAL A 495 -17.02 -17.56 -0.73
C VAL A 495 -18.54 -17.71 -0.67
N ASP A 496 -19.10 -18.11 0.46
CA ASP A 496 -20.54 -18.23 0.66
C ASP A 496 -21.23 -16.86 0.64
N TRP A 497 -20.60 -15.83 1.21
CA TRP A 497 -21.03 -14.44 1.07
C TRP A 497 -21.02 -13.99 -0.39
N ILE A 498 -19.94 -14.23 -1.13
CA ILE A 498 -19.80 -13.88 -2.56
C ILE A 498 -20.88 -14.58 -3.40
N ILE A 499 -21.10 -15.89 -3.19
CA ILE A 499 -22.15 -16.65 -3.87
C ILE A 499 -23.55 -16.10 -3.52
N GLY A 500 -23.75 -15.61 -2.29
CA GLY A 500 -24.96 -14.93 -1.85
C GLY A 500 -25.26 -13.61 -2.57
N LYS A 501 -24.29 -13.02 -3.29
CA LYS A 501 -24.47 -11.83 -4.13
C LYS A 501 -24.84 -12.16 -5.58
N VAL A 502 -24.95 -13.43 -5.96
CA VAL A 502 -25.47 -13.82 -7.29
C VAL A 502 -26.97 -13.57 -7.34
N ASN A 503 -27.38 -12.66 -8.22
CA ASN A 503 -28.76 -12.28 -8.43
C ASN A 503 -29.54 -13.39 -9.14
N ASN A 504 -30.63 -13.87 -8.51
CA ASN A 504 -31.42 -14.99 -9.02
C ASN A 504 -32.12 -14.72 -10.38
N ASN A 505 -32.31 -13.46 -10.76
CA ASN A 505 -33.00 -13.09 -12.00
C ASN A 505 -32.03 -12.96 -13.19
N THR A 506 -30.84 -12.41 -12.96
CA THR A 506 -29.85 -12.10 -14.01
C THR A 506 -28.71 -13.12 -14.08
N GLY A 507 -28.44 -13.85 -12.99
CA GLY A 507 -27.27 -14.73 -12.84
C GLY A 507 -25.93 -14.00 -12.69
N LEU A 508 -25.95 -12.67 -12.56
CA LEU A 508 -24.79 -11.81 -12.36
C LEU A 508 -24.63 -11.43 -10.88
N ILE A 509 -23.50 -10.79 -10.53
CA ILE A 509 -23.27 -10.27 -9.18
C ILE A 509 -24.00 -8.94 -9.00
N THR A 510 -24.65 -8.78 -7.84
CA THR A 510 -25.23 -7.51 -7.36
C THR A 510 -24.65 -7.21 -5.98
N PHE A 511 -23.88 -6.13 -5.87
CA PHE A 511 -23.38 -5.60 -4.60
C PHE A 511 -24.23 -4.40 -4.12
N ASN A 512 -24.33 -4.27 -2.80
CA ASN A 512 -25.16 -3.25 -2.14
C ASN A 512 -24.36 -2.02 -1.69
N ALA A 513 -23.03 -2.15 -1.58
CA ALA A 513 -22.09 -1.05 -1.49
C ALA A 513 -21.35 -0.88 -2.83
N GLY A 514 -20.33 -0.01 -2.87
CA GLY A 514 -19.57 0.30 -4.07
C GLY A 514 -18.71 -0.84 -4.60
N ALA A 515 -18.13 -0.60 -5.77
CA ALA A 515 -17.12 -1.44 -6.40
C ALA A 515 -16.10 -0.55 -7.12
N PHE A 516 -14.82 -0.97 -7.15
CA PHE A 516 -13.71 -0.24 -7.76
C PHE A 516 -13.47 -0.63 -9.22
N ILE A 517 -13.50 -1.93 -9.55
CA ILE A 517 -13.12 -2.43 -10.88
C ILE A 517 -14.19 -2.22 -11.97
N GLY A 518 -15.38 -1.72 -11.60
CA GLY A 518 -16.50 -1.47 -12.51
C GLY A 518 -17.84 -1.42 -11.77
N PRO A 519 -18.97 -1.40 -12.50
CA PRO A 519 -20.30 -1.27 -11.88
C PRO A 519 -20.63 -2.37 -10.87
N GLN A 520 -21.14 -1.95 -9.71
CA GLN A 520 -21.44 -2.82 -8.56
C GLN A 520 -22.61 -3.80 -8.79
N ASP A 521 -23.54 -3.45 -9.69
CA ASP A 521 -24.68 -4.30 -10.07
C ASP A 521 -24.61 -4.66 -11.56
N GLY A 522 -24.70 -5.96 -11.86
CA GLY A 522 -24.69 -6.48 -13.23
C GLY A 522 -23.41 -6.18 -14.03
N GLY A 523 -22.33 -5.74 -13.39
CA GLY A 523 -21.11 -5.29 -14.07
C GLY A 523 -20.27 -6.44 -14.65
N SER A 524 -19.74 -6.27 -15.86
CA SER A 524 -18.93 -7.30 -16.53
C SER A 524 -17.60 -7.58 -15.84
N ALA A 525 -16.88 -6.53 -15.42
CA ALA A 525 -15.63 -6.65 -14.67
C ALA A 525 -15.82 -7.46 -13.37
N VAL A 526 -16.81 -7.08 -12.56
CA VAL A 526 -17.17 -7.74 -11.30
C VAL A 526 -17.58 -9.21 -11.53
N ALA A 527 -18.47 -9.46 -12.48
CA ALA A 527 -18.93 -10.82 -12.77
C ALA A 527 -17.80 -11.72 -13.31
N CYS A 528 -16.94 -11.22 -14.20
CA CYS A 528 -15.79 -11.98 -14.70
C CYS A 528 -14.69 -12.19 -13.63
N ALA A 529 -14.46 -11.21 -12.75
CA ALA A 529 -13.59 -11.38 -11.59
C ALA A 529 -14.12 -12.45 -10.63
N ALA A 530 -15.45 -12.50 -10.41
CA ALA A 530 -16.08 -13.57 -9.61
C ALA A 530 -15.90 -14.96 -10.23
N VAL A 531 -15.95 -15.10 -11.56
CA VAL A 531 -15.62 -16.36 -12.25
C VAL A 531 -14.17 -16.77 -11.97
N GLN A 532 -13.22 -15.84 -12.03
CA GLN A 532 -11.81 -16.11 -11.73
C GLN A 532 -11.61 -16.51 -10.26
N ALA A 533 -12.17 -15.75 -9.33
CA ALA A 533 -12.05 -15.97 -7.88
C ALA A 533 -12.65 -17.32 -7.45
N LEU A 534 -13.86 -17.66 -7.91
CA LEU A 534 -14.51 -18.93 -7.63
C LEU A 534 -13.80 -20.13 -8.28
N THR A 535 -13.17 -19.93 -9.44
CA THR A 535 -12.34 -20.98 -10.08
C THR A 535 -11.06 -21.23 -9.28
N GLY A 536 -10.36 -20.17 -8.87
CA GLY A 536 -9.17 -20.29 -8.02
C GLY A 536 -9.48 -20.94 -6.66
N ALA A 537 -10.58 -20.53 -6.02
CA ALA A 537 -11.06 -21.17 -4.80
C ALA A 537 -11.40 -22.66 -4.99
N ALA A 538 -11.89 -23.06 -6.16
CA ALA A 538 -12.15 -24.46 -6.48
C ALA A 538 -10.85 -25.27 -6.71
N GLU A 539 -9.80 -24.68 -7.29
CA GLU A 539 -8.48 -25.31 -7.36
C GLU A 539 -7.90 -25.52 -5.94
N VAL A 540 -7.91 -24.50 -5.08
CA VAL A 540 -7.46 -24.65 -3.68
C VAL A 540 -8.27 -25.71 -2.93
N ALA A 541 -9.61 -25.67 -3.03
CA ALA A 541 -10.49 -26.68 -2.46
C ALA A 541 -10.14 -28.11 -2.91
N THR A 542 -9.80 -28.27 -4.20
CA THR A 542 -9.34 -29.56 -4.75
C THR A 542 -7.99 -29.97 -4.15
N ALA A 543 -7.04 -29.04 -4.02
CA ALA A 543 -5.70 -29.31 -3.50
C ALA A 543 -5.71 -29.74 -2.01
N ILE A 544 -6.65 -29.25 -1.20
CA ILE A 544 -6.84 -29.64 0.20
C ILE A 544 -7.83 -30.80 0.40
N GLY A 545 -8.47 -31.28 -0.68
CA GLY A 545 -9.38 -32.44 -0.67
C GLY A 545 -10.88 -32.16 -0.47
N ASP A 546 -11.30 -30.89 -0.36
CA ASP A 546 -12.71 -30.49 -0.31
C ASP A 546 -13.35 -30.48 -1.72
N THR A 547 -13.50 -31.69 -2.27
CA THR A 547 -14.13 -31.93 -3.59
C THR A 547 -15.58 -31.44 -3.67
N LYS A 548 -16.29 -31.31 -2.53
CA LYS A 548 -17.67 -30.81 -2.46
C LYS A 548 -17.70 -29.31 -2.73
N SER A 549 -16.86 -28.54 -2.03
CA SER A 549 -16.74 -27.10 -2.25
C SER A 549 -16.18 -26.80 -3.65
N ALA A 550 -15.13 -27.51 -4.09
CA ALA A 550 -14.60 -27.41 -5.45
C ALA A 550 -15.71 -27.56 -6.51
N SER A 551 -16.49 -28.65 -6.42
CA SER A 551 -17.60 -28.92 -7.35
C SER A 551 -18.72 -27.87 -7.28
N ARG A 552 -18.97 -27.27 -6.10
CA ARG A 552 -19.97 -26.20 -5.93
C ARG A 552 -19.48 -24.91 -6.60
N TYR A 553 -18.26 -24.48 -6.29
CA TYR A 553 -17.70 -23.22 -6.76
C TYR A 553 -17.53 -23.23 -8.28
N GLN A 554 -17.05 -24.34 -8.86
CA GLN A 554 -16.96 -24.50 -10.32
C GLN A 554 -18.33 -24.36 -11.02
N ARG A 555 -19.41 -24.90 -10.44
CA ARG A 555 -20.77 -24.78 -11.01
C ARG A 555 -21.30 -23.34 -10.94
N VAL A 556 -21.05 -22.62 -9.85
CA VAL A 556 -21.47 -21.22 -9.74
C VAL A 556 -20.67 -20.34 -10.70
N ALA A 557 -19.35 -20.52 -10.79
CA ALA A 557 -18.48 -19.85 -11.76
C ALA A 557 -18.98 -20.06 -13.20
N ALA A 558 -19.28 -21.31 -13.58
CA ALA A 558 -19.84 -21.62 -14.90
C ALA A 558 -21.23 -20.97 -15.14
N SER A 559 -22.07 -20.86 -14.11
CA SER A 559 -23.36 -20.17 -14.19
C SER A 559 -23.20 -18.67 -14.44
N ILE A 560 -22.29 -18.00 -13.73
CA ILE A 560 -21.99 -16.57 -13.91
C ILE A 560 -21.37 -16.34 -15.30
N ALA A 561 -20.44 -17.19 -15.74
CA ALA A 561 -19.84 -17.11 -17.07
C ALA A 561 -20.88 -17.20 -18.22
N ASN A 562 -21.90 -18.04 -18.05
CA ASN A 562 -23.03 -18.13 -18.98
C ASN A 562 -23.91 -16.87 -18.93
N ALA A 563 -24.16 -16.31 -17.73
CA ALA A 563 -24.92 -15.07 -17.58
C ALA A 563 -24.22 -13.87 -18.24
N VAL A 564 -22.90 -13.70 -18.02
CA VAL A 564 -22.10 -12.64 -18.67
C VAL A 564 -22.18 -12.73 -20.19
N ASN A 565 -21.95 -13.93 -20.75
CA ASN A 565 -22.03 -14.13 -22.20
C ASN A 565 -23.43 -13.94 -22.78
N ARG A 566 -24.49 -14.15 -21.97
CA ARG A 566 -25.88 -13.97 -22.39
C ARG A 566 -26.35 -12.52 -22.35
N HIS A 567 -25.89 -11.76 -21.35
CA HIS A 567 -26.46 -10.45 -21.02
C HIS A 567 -25.53 -9.27 -21.33
N LEU A 568 -24.20 -9.47 -21.27
CA LEU A 568 -23.23 -8.37 -21.35
C LEU A 568 -22.40 -8.42 -22.63
N TRP A 569 -22.25 -9.57 -23.29
CA TRP A 569 -21.59 -9.62 -24.61
C TRP A 569 -22.38 -8.79 -25.64
N ASN A 570 -21.74 -7.77 -26.21
CA ASN A 570 -22.36 -6.88 -27.19
C ASN A 570 -21.77 -7.13 -28.59
N ASP A 571 -22.57 -7.76 -29.44
CA ASP A 571 -22.15 -8.15 -30.79
C ASP A 571 -22.01 -6.99 -31.79
N GLN A 572 -22.56 -5.81 -31.52
CA GLN A 572 -22.29 -4.61 -32.32
C GLN A 572 -20.96 -3.95 -31.91
N LEU A 573 -20.72 -3.83 -30.60
CA LEU A 573 -19.51 -3.25 -30.03
C LEU A 573 -18.27 -4.14 -30.19
N GLY A 574 -18.46 -5.47 -30.19
CA GLY A 574 -17.37 -6.45 -30.19
C GLY A 574 -16.64 -6.59 -28.85
N ALA A 575 -17.24 -6.11 -27.75
CA ALA A 575 -16.73 -6.22 -26.39
C ALA A 575 -17.85 -6.56 -25.40
N TYR A 576 -17.49 -6.79 -24.14
CA TYR A 576 -18.45 -6.89 -23.04
C TYR A 576 -18.88 -5.49 -22.59
N SER A 577 -20.18 -5.27 -22.48
CA SER A 577 -20.76 -4.03 -21.94
C SER A 577 -20.38 -3.83 -20.48
N SER A 578 -20.36 -2.57 -20.05
CA SER A 578 -20.00 -2.18 -18.67
C SER A 578 -20.91 -2.84 -17.63
N SER A 579 -22.23 -2.72 -17.80
CA SER A 579 -23.26 -3.39 -16.98
C SER A 579 -24.56 -3.64 -17.75
N LEU A 580 -25.61 -4.13 -17.07
CA LEU A 580 -26.96 -4.27 -17.60
C LEU A 580 -27.64 -2.92 -17.90
N ASP A 581 -27.34 -1.90 -17.10
CA ASP A 581 -27.92 -0.55 -17.22
C ASP A 581 -27.11 0.36 -18.15
N ASP A 582 -25.93 -0.11 -18.55
CA ASP A 582 -24.94 0.62 -19.34
C ASP A 582 -24.43 -0.24 -20.52
N ILE A 583 -25.37 -0.54 -21.43
CA ILE A 583 -25.15 -1.35 -22.62
C ILE A 583 -24.53 -0.48 -23.73
N GLY A 584 -23.29 -0.80 -24.12
CA GLY A 584 -22.57 -0.12 -25.20
C GLY A 584 -21.29 0.60 -24.76
N ASN A 585 -21.20 0.98 -23.48
CA ASN A 585 -19.95 1.33 -22.82
C ASN A 585 -19.16 0.06 -22.45
N PHE A 586 -17.85 0.14 -22.29
CA PHE A 586 -16.99 -0.98 -21.88
C PHE A 586 -15.73 -0.47 -21.14
N SER A 587 -15.02 -1.37 -20.46
CA SER A 587 -13.89 -1.02 -19.59
C SER A 587 -12.64 -1.88 -19.80
N VAL A 588 -11.49 -1.34 -19.37
CA VAL A 588 -10.21 -2.06 -19.29
C VAL A 588 -10.35 -3.28 -18.38
N SER A 589 -10.89 -3.09 -17.17
CA SER A 589 -11.12 -4.15 -16.19
C SER A 589 -12.09 -5.22 -16.69
N GLY A 590 -13.16 -4.84 -17.40
CA GLY A 590 -14.09 -5.79 -18.02
C GLY A 590 -13.41 -6.64 -19.08
N THR A 591 -12.64 -6.02 -19.96
CA THR A 591 -11.83 -6.70 -20.98
C THR A 591 -10.80 -7.64 -20.34
N ALA A 592 -10.07 -7.15 -19.34
CA ALA A 592 -9.07 -7.89 -18.60
C ALA A 592 -9.65 -9.15 -17.95
N TYR A 593 -10.64 -8.99 -17.06
CA TYR A 593 -11.18 -10.11 -16.29
C TYR A 593 -11.94 -11.11 -17.14
N CYS A 594 -12.66 -10.71 -18.19
CA CYS A 594 -13.38 -11.67 -19.02
C CYS A 594 -12.43 -12.53 -19.88
N ILE A 595 -11.26 -12.00 -20.27
CA ILE A 595 -10.21 -12.78 -20.93
C ILE A 595 -9.42 -13.63 -19.91
N SER A 596 -9.02 -13.09 -18.76
CA SER A 596 -8.20 -13.80 -17.76
C SER A 596 -8.95 -14.97 -17.11
N SER A 597 -10.23 -14.78 -16.75
CA SER A 597 -11.13 -15.83 -16.25
C SER A 597 -11.44 -16.91 -17.29
N GLY A 598 -11.40 -16.57 -18.58
CA GLY A 598 -11.82 -17.45 -19.68
C GLY A 598 -13.32 -17.43 -19.99
N VAL A 599 -14.06 -16.44 -19.47
CA VAL A 599 -15.45 -16.16 -19.90
C VAL A 599 -15.50 -15.81 -21.40
N ALA A 600 -14.48 -15.09 -21.89
CA ALA A 600 -14.31 -14.78 -23.30
C ALA A 600 -13.80 -15.99 -24.10
N SER A 601 -14.58 -16.41 -25.09
CA SER A 601 -14.09 -17.33 -26.13
C SER A 601 -12.95 -16.70 -26.96
N PHE A 602 -12.26 -17.52 -27.76
CA PHE A 602 -11.20 -17.04 -28.67
C PHE A 602 -11.68 -15.90 -29.60
N ASN A 603 -12.89 -16.02 -30.16
CA ASN A 603 -13.47 -14.99 -31.03
C ASN A 603 -13.82 -13.70 -30.26
N GLN A 604 -14.42 -13.84 -29.07
CA GLN A 604 -14.76 -12.69 -28.22
C GLN A 604 -13.50 -11.97 -27.72
N THR A 605 -12.44 -12.73 -27.39
CA THR A 605 -11.13 -12.20 -27.03
C THR A 605 -10.56 -11.36 -28.18
N ALA A 606 -10.45 -11.92 -29.39
CA ALA A 606 -9.91 -11.22 -30.55
C ALA A 606 -10.68 -9.92 -30.88
N ARG A 607 -12.02 -9.95 -30.76
CA ARG A 607 -12.87 -8.77 -30.97
C ARG A 607 -12.72 -7.73 -29.86
N SER A 608 -12.69 -8.15 -28.59
CA SER A 608 -12.52 -7.24 -27.45
C SER A 608 -11.18 -6.50 -27.52
N LEU A 609 -10.11 -7.19 -27.93
CA LEU A 609 -8.79 -6.59 -28.13
C LEU A 609 -8.74 -5.58 -29.29
N ALA A 610 -9.55 -5.78 -30.34
CA ALA A 610 -9.69 -4.79 -31.41
C ALA A 610 -10.43 -3.53 -30.90
N THR A 611 -11.52 -3.70 -30.16
CA THR A 611 -12.33 -2.61 -29.58
C THR A 611 -11.56 -1.84 -28.48
N LEU A 612 -10.71 -2.52 -27.70
CA LEU A 612 -9.84 -1.94 -26.65
C LEU A 612 -8.98 -0.76 -27.12
N SER A 613 -8.67 -0.68 -28.41
CA SER A 613 -7.95 0.47 -29.01
C SER A 613 -8.63 1.81 -28.76
N GLN A 614 -9.96 1.85 -28.59
CA GLN A 614 -10.72 3.08 -28.29
C GLN A 614 -10.54 3.57 -26.83
N LEU A 615 -9.95 2.76 -25.94
CA LEU A 615 -9.60 3.18 -24.58
C LEU A 615 -8.16 3.70 -24.48
N ARG A 616 -7.39 3.69 -25.58
CA ARG A 616 -5.99 4.11 -25.58
C ARG A 616 -5.90 5.62 -25.34
N LEU A 617 -5.29 6.02 -24.22
CA LEU A 617 -5.10 7.42 -23.86
C LEU A 617 -3.72 7.62 -23.25
N GLY A 618 -2.94 8.55 -23.82
CA GLY A 618 -1.57 8.84 -23.38
C GLY A 618 -0.69 7.58 -23.27
N PRO A 619 -0.06 7.36 -22.10
CA PRO A 619 0.87 6.25 -21.91
C PRO A 619 0.18 4.88 -21.72
N GLY A 620 -1.13 4.82 -21.44
CA GLY A 620 -1.86 3.57 -21.20
C GLY A 620 -3.26 3.51 -21.80
N TYR A 621 -4.19 2.92 -21.05
CA TYR A 621 -5.62 2.87 -21.38
C TYR A 621 -6.43 3.48 -20.23
N LYS A 622 -7.41 4.33 -20.56
CA LYS A 622 -8.38 4.91 -19.62
C LYS A 622 -9.39 3.84 -19.18
N ASP A 623 -9.94 3.97 -17.96
CA ASP A 623 -10.67 2.84 -17.34
C ASP A 623 -11.96 2.43 -18.08
N SER A 624 -12.73 3.36 -18.66
CA SER A 624 -13.94 3.08 -19.46
C SER A 624 -14.08 4.00 -20.68
N SER A 625 -14.95 3.62 -21.63
CA SER A 625 -15.20 4.45 -22.83
C SER A 625 -15.93 5.78 -22.54
N ASP A 626 -16.60 5.92 -21.40
CA ASP A 626 -17.23 7.18 -20.97
C ASP A 626 -16.22 8.27 -20.58
N VAL A 627 -15.01 7.88 -20.17
CA VAL A 627 -13.96 8.82 -19.78
C VAL A 627 -13.57 9.66 -21.01
N SER A 628 -13.64 10.98 -20.91
CA SER A 628 -13.37 11.87 -22.05
C SER A 628 -11.89 11.87 -22.44
N ASP A 629 -11.60 11.70 -23.74
CA ASP A 629 -10.23 11.83 -24.27
C ASP A 629 -9.66 13.26 -24.18
N SER A 630 -10.54 14.25 -23.92
CA SER A 630 -10.20 15.67 -23.87
C SER A 630 -10.10 16.25 -22.46
N ASP A 631 -10.38 15.45 -21.43
CA ASP A 631 -10.29 15.88 -20.04
C ASP A 631 -8.83 15.80 -19.55
N PRO A 632 -8.19 16.93 -19.18
CA PRO A 632 -6.79 16.97 -18.76
C PRO A 632 -6.55 16.32 -17.39
N THR A 633 -7.62 16.04 -16.62
CA THR A 633 -7.54 15.45 -15.28
C THR A 633 -7.53 13.93 -15.30
N VAL A 634 -7.72 13.29 -16.46
CA VAL A 634 -7.78 11.84 -16.58
C VAL A 634 -6.45 11.20 -16.20
N ASN A 635 -6.55 10.24 -15.27
CA ASN A 635 -5.44 9.41 -14.86
C ASN A 635 -5.53 8.02 -15.50
N ILE A 636 -4.38 7.50 -15.89
CA ILE A 636 -4.17 6.10 -16.19
C ILE A 636 -3.78 5.41 -14.89
N SER A 637 -4.53 4.38 -14.48
CA SER A 637 -4.17 3.54 -13.34
C SER A 637 -3.26 2.39 -13.79
N PRO A 638 -2.01 2.27 -13.28
CA PRO A 638 -1.18 1.10 -13.44
C PRO A 638 -1.78 -0.19 -12.85
N ASN A 639 -2.75 -0.08 -11.93
CA ASN A 639 -3.50 -1.20 -11.37
C ASN A 639 -4.45 -1.83 -12.42
N THR A 640 -5.37 -1.05 -12.98
CA THR A 640 -6.32 -1.54 -14.00
C THR A 640 -5.63 -1.95 -15.30
N ASN A 641 -4.61 -1.18 -15.72
CA ASN A 641 -3.73 -1.54 -16.84
C ASN A 641 -2.86 -2.77 -16.50
N GLY A 642 -2.57 -3.00 -15.22
CA GLY A 642 -1.92 -4.20 -14.70
C GLY A 642 -2.79 -5.45 -14.84
N PHE A 643 -4.10 -5.37 -14.54
CA PHE A 643 -5.05 -6.46 -14.79
C PHE A 643 -5.12 -6.86 -16.26
N LEU A 644 -4.96 -5.88 -17.16
CA LEU A 644 -4.97 -6.09 -18.59
C LEU A 644 -3.76 -6.90 -19.09
N LEU A 645 -2.55 -6.72 -18.51
CA LEU A 645 -1.35 -7.41 -18.99
C LEU A 645 -1.48 -8.95 -19.03
N PRO A 646 -1.94 -9.67 -17.97
CA PRO A 646 -2.21 -11.10 -18.05
C PRO A 646 -3.16 -11.50 -19.19
N ALA A 647 -4.19 -10.69 -19.46
CA ALA A 647 -5.12 -10.94 -20.55
C ALA A 647 -4.47 -10.81 -21.93
N LEU A 648 -3.64 -9.77 -22.13
CA LEU A 648 -2.93 -9.54 -23.39
C LEU A 648 -1.98 -10.70 -23.72
N PHE A 649 -1.15 -11.14 -22.76
CA PHE A 649 -0.19 -12.21 -23.01
C PHE A 649 -0.86 -13.59 -23.10
N LYS A 650 -1.90 -13.87 -22.31
CA LYS A 650 -2.75 -15.06 -22.47
C LYS A 650 -3.41 -15.14 -23.85
N ALA A 651 -3.74 -13.99 -24.45
CA ALA A 651 -4.32 -13.89 -25.79
C ALA A 651 -3.28 -13.81 -26.93
N ASN A 652 -1.97 -13.94 -26.64
CA ASN A 652 -0.88 -13.74 -27.61
C ASN A 652 -0.88 -12.34 -28.29
N ALA A 653 -1.38 -11.33 -27.58
CA ALA A 653 -1.38 -9.93 -28.02
C ALA A 653 -0.04 -9.23 -27.69
N THR A 654 1.08 -9.92 -27.91
CA THR A 654 2.42 -9.59 -27.37
C THR A 654 2.85 -8.16 -27.65
N ASN A 655 2.67 -7.66 -28.89
CA ASN A 655 3.06 -6.29 -29.24
C ASN A 655 2.28 -5.23 -28.46
N MET A 656 0.98 -5.46 -28.20
CA MET A 656 0.14 -4.51 -27.48
C MET A 656 0.49 -4.50 -25.98
N GLY A 657 0.81 -5.68 -25.42
CA GLY A 657 1.33 -5.79 -24.06
C GLY A 657 2.71 -5.14 -23.89
N LEU A 658 3.63 -5.36 -24.84
CA LEU A 658 4.96 -4.73 -24.82
C LEU A 658 4.88 -3.20 -24.95
N GLN A 659 4.02 -2.68 -25.83
CA GLN A 659 3.78 -1.24 -25.96
C GLN A 659 3.16 -0.65 -24.69
N LEU A 660 2.20 -1.34 -24.06
CA LEU A 660 1.64 -0.89 -22.79
C LEU A 660 2.71 -0.85 -21.69
N ILE A 661 3.56 -1.87 -21.57
CA ILE A 661 4.69 -1.91 -20.63
C ILE A 661 5.65 -0.74 -20.89
N LYS A 662 6.16 -0.61 -22.13
CA LYS A 662 7.16 0.40 -22.49
C LYS A 662 6.63 1.83 -22.48
N ASN A 663 5.33 2.05 -22.62
CA ASN A 663 4.76 3.40 -22.56
C ASN A 663 4.43 3.79 -21.11
N LEU A 664 3.69 2.96 -20.35
CA LEU A 664 3.20 3.35 -19.02
C LEU A 664 4.27 3.30 -17.92
N TRP A 665 5.17 2.32 -17.93
CA TRP A 665 6.15 2.18 -16.85
C TRP A 665 7.47 2.91 -17.11
N SER A 666 7.80 3.22 -18.37
CA SER A 666 8.94 4.11 -18.67
C SER A 666 8.73 5.54 -18.17
N VAL A 667 7.48 5.95 -17.92
CA VAL A 667 7.16 7.24 -17.26
C VAL A 667 7.78 7.32 -15.87
N MET A 668 7.87 6.19 -15.18
CA MET A 668 8.35 6.05 -13.79
C MET A 668 9.89 5.97 -13.68
N LEU A 669 10.60 5.92 -14.82
CA LEU A 669 12.05 5.81 -14.89
C LEU A 669 12.72 7.19 -15.04
N PRO A 670 13.93 7.41 -14.51
CA PRO A 670 14.63 8.71 -14.53
C PRO A 670 15.28 9.03 -15.90
N LEU A 671 14.57 8.80 -17.01
CA LEU A 671 15.12 8.91 -18.38
C LEU A 671 15.39 10.36 -18.81
N ASN A 672 14.79 11.35 -18.14
CA ASN A 672 15.03 12.76 -18.37
C ASN A 672 14.89 13.59 -17.07
N LYS A 673 15.26 14.88 -17.12
CA LYS A 673 15.25 15.78 -15.95
C LYS A 673 13.87 15.94 -15.29
N SER A 674 12.77 15.91 -16.05
CA SER A 674 11.42 15.98 -15.47
C SER A 674 11.12 14.71 -14.70
N GLN A 675 11.34 13.55 -15.33
CA GLN A 675 11.07 12.26 -14.71
C GLN A 675 11.99 11.98 -13.51
N ASN A 676 13.24 12.43 -13.50
CA ASN A 676 14.12 12.27 -12.33
C ASN A 676 13.63 13.03 -11.07
N ARG A 677 12.69 14.00 -11.20
CA ARG A 677 12.06 14.63 -10.03
C ARG A 677 11.07 13.69 -9.33
N THR A 678 10.46 12.75 -10.06
CA THR A 678 9.37 11.88 -9.58
C THR A 678 9.74 10.39 -9.59
N ALA A 679 10.82 10.01 -10.27
CA ALA A 679 11.31 8.64 -10.34
C ALA A 679 11.99 8.25 -9.01
N VAL A 680 11.27 7.52 -8.18
CA VAL A 680 11.73 6.96 -6.89
C VAL A 680 12.25 5.52 -7.00
N GLY A 681 12.29 4.96 -8.20
CA GLY A 681 12.75 3.58 -8.44
C GLY A 681 11.73 2.50 -8.07
N THR A 682 10.47 2.88 -7.87
CA THR A 682 9.32 2.05 -7.49
C THR A 682 8.13 2.33 -8.42
N SER A 683 7.14 1.42 -8.49
CA SER A 683 5.97 1.58 -9.36
C SER A 683 4.92 2.53 -8.76
N TRP A 684 4.32 3.42 -9.55
CA TRP A 684 3.43 4.47 -9.03
C TRP A 684 1.96 4.05 -8.91
N GLU A 685 1.21 4.82 -8.11
CA GLU A 685 -0.22 4.68 -7.89
C GLU A 685 -1.06 5.14 -9.10
N TYR A 686 -0.80 6.33 -9.65
CA TYR A 686 -1.50 6.90 -10.82
C TYR A 686 -0.56 7.74 -11.70
N VAL A 687 -0.80 7.72 -13.01
CA VAL A 687 -0.10 8.56 -14.00
C VAL A 687 -1.12 9.44 -14.72
N ASN A 688 -0.95 10.75 -14.75
CA ASN A 688 -1.81 11.64 -15.54
C ASN A 688 -1.61 11.36 -17.04
N ALA A 689 -2.72 11.19 -17.75
CA ALA A 689 -2.71 10.73 -19.15
C ALA A 689 -2.15 11.77 -20.13
N GLN A 690 -2.21 13.07 -19.79
CA GLN A 690 -1.75 14.15 -20.67
C GLN A 690 -0.33 14.62 -20.34
N THR A 691 0.02 14.73 -19.05
CA THR A 691 1.31 15.28 -18.60
C THR A 691 2.38 14.23 -18.38
N GLU A 692 2.01 12.94 -18.29
CA GLU A 692 2.91 11.84 -17.91
C GLU A 692 3.65 12.13 -16.57
N GLN A 693 2.94 12.78 -15.63
CA GLN A 693 3.39 13.07 -14.26
C GLN A 693 2.48 12.35 -13.24
N PRO A 694 2.82 12.34 -11.93
CA PRO A 694 1.96 11.76 -10.89
C PRO A 694 0.50 12.26 -10.93
N GLY A 695 -0.45 11.32 -10.99
CA GLY A 695 -1.84 11.61 -11.35
C GLY A 695 -2.66 12.45 -10.36
N LEU A 696 -2.24 12.49 -9.09
CA LEU A 696 -2.85 13.22 -7.98
C LEU A 696 -1.89 14.29 -7.43
N SER A 697 -0.90 14.72 -8.23
CA SER A 697 0.22 15.58 -7.81
C SER A 697 0.97 14.96 -6.61
N LEU A 698 1.50 15.78 -5.68
CA LEU A 698 2.19 15.34 -4.46
C LEU A 698 1.45 14.27 -3.64
N PHE A 699 0.12 14.23 -3.74
CA PHE A 699 -0.67 13.22 -3.05
C PHE A 699 -0.42 11.82 -3.62
N THR A 700 -0.08 11.63 -4.90
CA THR A 700 0.15 10.30 -5.49
C THR A 700 1.18 9.50 -4.70
N SER A 701 0.88 8.24 -4.41
CA SER A 701 1.88 7.31 -3.86
C SER A 701 2.79 6.84 -4.99
N LEU A 702 4.09 7.16 -4.93
CA LEU A 702 5.07 6.82 -5.96
C LEU A 702 5.72 5.46 -5.70
N SER A 703 5.59 4.90 -4.49
CA SER A 703 5.87 3.49 -4.21
C SER A 703 4.61 2.67 -3.91
N HIS A 704 3.89 2.27 -4.95
CA HIS A 704 2.66 1.47 -4.88
C HIS A 704 2.82 0.11 -5.61
N PRO A 705 2.86 -1.05 -4.91
CA PRO A 705 2.98 -2.36 -5.53
C PRO A 705 1.80 -2.73 -6.43
N TRP A 706 0.65 -2.06 -6.29
CA TRP A 706 -0.48 -2.22 -7.21
C TRP A 706 -0.11 -1.92 -8.67
N GLY A 707 0.96 -1.14 -8.88
CA GLY A 707 1.49 -0.78 -10.18
C GLY A 707 2.59 -1.73 -10.65
N GLY A 708 3.01 -2.69 -9.83
CA GLY A 708 4.16 -3.56 -10.09
C GLY A 708 3.88 -4.73 -11.04
N ALA A 709 2.77 -4.71 -11.79
CA ALA A 709 2.37 -5.80 -12.68
C ALA A 709 3.47 -6.29 -13.66
N PRO A 710 4.30 -5.41 -14.27
CA PRO A 710 5.40 -5.85 -15.14
C PRO A 710 6.40 -6.80 -14.46
N THR A 711 6.59 -6.71 -13.15
CA THR A 711 7.54 -7.57 -12.42
C THR A 711 7.19 -9.05 -12.56
N TYR A 712 5.94 -9.44 -12.33
CA TYR A 712 5.53 -10.84 -12.57
C TYR A 712 5.34 -11.13 -14.06
N ILE A 713 4.88 -10.17 -14.86
CA ILE A 713 4.65 -10.39 -16.29
C ILE A 713 5.94 -10.70 -17.06
N LEU A 714 7.02 -9.98 -16.80
CA LEU A 714 8.30 -10.20 -17.48
C LEU A 714 8.92 -11.55 -17.06
N THR A 715 8.83 -11.93 -15.79
CA THR A 715 9.19 -13.28 -15.32
C THR A 715 8.37 -14.37 -16.00
N GLU A 716 7.03 -14.27 -15.95
CA GLU A 716 6.10 -15.31 -16.43
C GLU A 716 6.04 -15.46 -17.94
N TRP A 717 6.23 -14.37 -18.69
CA TRP A 717 5.96 -14.30 -20.14
C TRP A 717 7.18 -13.89 -20.97
N ALA A 718 7.99 -12.93 -20.55
CA ALA A 718 9.20 -12.58 -21.30
C ALA A 718 10.28 -13.66 -21.12
N ALA A 719 10.68 -13.98 -19.88
CA ALA A 719 11.50 -15.16 -19.62
C ALA A 719 10.70 -16.46 -19.81
N GLY A 720 9.39 -16.42 -19.57
CA GLY A 720 8.45 -17.51 -19.88
C GLY A 720 8.26 -18.53 -18.75
N LEU A 721 8.76 -18.24 -17.54
CA LEU A 721 8.86 -19.18 -16.41
C LEU A 721 7.72 -18.96 -15.41
N ARG A 722 6.86 -19.96 -15.23
CA ARG A 722 5.65 -19.87 -14.39
C ARG A 722 5.16 -21.23 -13.89
N PRO A 723 4.28 -21.29 -12.87
CA PRO A 723 3.62 -22.53 -12.49
C PRO A 723 2.84 -23.14 -13.67
N ALA A 724 2.72 -24.46 -13.70
CA ALA A 724 1.75 -25.11 -14.58
C ALA A 724 0.32 -24.87 -14.05
N LYS A 725 -0.69 -25.15 -14.88
CA LYS A 725 -2.10 -24.99 -14.48
C LYS A 725 -2.56 -26.15 -13.60
N GLY A 726 -3.43 -25.85 -12.63
CA GLY A 726 -4.13 -26.83 -11.82
C GLY A 726 -3.52 -27.06 -10.42
N PRO A 727 -4.31 -27.65 -9.51
CA PRO A 727 -3.94 -27.81 -8.11
C PRO A 727 -2.75 -28.76 -7.87
N ASP A 728 -2.45 -29.67 -8.80
CA ASP A 728 -1.29 -30.56 -8.72
C ASP A 728 0.03 -29.85 -9.11
N ALA A 729 -0.03 -28.60 -9.58
CA ALA A 729 1.12 -27.77 -9.92
C ALA A 729 1.61 -26.85 -8.79
N PHE A 730 0.81 -26.66 -7.73
CA PHE A 730 1.06 -25.67 -6.67
C PHE A 730 2.44 -25.81 -6.01
N GLY A 731 3.03 -24.69 -5.59
CA GLY A 731 4.38 -24.60 -5.05
C GLY A 731 5.49 -24.80 -6.10
N TYR A 732 5.17 -24.65 -7.39
CA TYR A 732 5.99 -25.10 -8.54
C TYR A 732 6.27 -26.62 -8.53
N ARG A 733 5.36 -27.44 -8.00
CA ARG A 733 5.43 -28.91 -8.17
C ARG A 733 5.47 -29.29 -9.65
N LYS A 734 4.68 -28.55 -10.44
CA LYS A 734 4.67 -28.60 -11.90
C LYS A 734 4.86 -27.20 -12.46
N TRP A 735 5.72 -27.07 -13.46
CA TRP A 735 6.08 -25.76 -14.02
C TRP A 735 6.16 -25.78 -15.55
N ILE A 736 6.13 -24.59 -16.14
CA ILE A 736 6.29 -24.41 -17.59
C ILE A 736 7.32 -23.32 -17.88
N VAL A 737 8.17 -23.59 -18.87
CA VAL A 737 9.09 -22.62 -19.48
C VAL A 737 8.65 -22.43 -20.93
N ALA A 738 8.10 -21.26 -21.25
CA ALA A 738 7.54 -20.96 -22.56
C ALA A 738 8.00 -19.58 -23.07
N PRO A 739 9.19 -19.50 -23.71
CA PRO A 739 9.83 -18.24 -24.10
C PRO A 739 9.27 -17.60 -25.38
N GLU A 740 8.20 -18.16 -25.95
CA GLU A 740 7.56 -17.69 -27.19
C GLU A 740 7.22 -16.19 -27.13
N THR A 741 6.72 -15.70 -26.00
CA THR A 741 6.34 -14.29 -25.84
C THR A 741 7.57 -13.37 -25.77
N GLY A 742 8.61 -13.70 -24.99
CA GLY A 742 9.86 -12.92 -24.99
C GLY A 742 10.54 -12.88 -26.36
N PHE A 743 10.55 -14.01 -27.08
CA PHE A 743 11.02 -14.06 -28.47
C PHE A 743 10.18 -13.15 -29.39
N GLN A 744 8.85 -13.15 -29.27
CA GLN A 744 7.96 -12.25 -30.00
C GLN A 744 8.13 -10.76 -29.63
N MET A 745 8.60 -10.45 -28.42
CA MET A 745 9.00 -9.08 -28.02
C MET A 745 10.28 -8.60 -28.74
N GLY A 746 11.02 -9.50 -29.40
CA GLY A 746 12.28 -9.22 -30.10
C GLY A 746 13.55 -9.46 -29.27
N LEU A 747 13.40 -9.93 -28.03
CA LEU A 747 14.53 -10.22 -27.13
C LEU A 747 15.40 -11.36 -27.69
N GLN A 748 16.71 -11.16 -27.71
CA GLN A 748 17.68 -12.19 -28.08
C GLN A 748 18.12 -13.04 -26.88
N ARG A 749 17.89 -12.57 -25.65
CA ARG A 749 18.07 -13.36 -24.42
C ARG A 749 17.10 -12.94 -23.32
N ALA A 750 16.69 -13.89 -22.49
CA ALA A 750 16.10 -13.57 -21.18
C ALA A 750 16.41 -14.68 -20.17
N GLN A 751 16.47 -14.28 -18.90
CA GLN A 751 16.61 -15.19 -17.77
C GLN A 751 15.64 -14.80 -16.66
N ALA A 752 15.19 -15.81 -15.91
CA ALA A 752 14.43 -15.61 -14.69
C ALA A 752 14.67 -16.74 -13.69
N LYS A 753 14.44 -16.43 -12.41
CA LYS A 753 14.60 -17.32 -11.28
C LYS A 753 13.49 -17.06 -10.26
N VAL A 754 12.98 -18.13 -9.65
CA VAL A 754 11.99 -18.09 -8.56
C VAL A 754 12.33 -19.15 -7.50
N VAL A 755 11.84 -18.97 -6.28
CA VAL A 755 11.92 -19.98 -5.22
C VAL A 755 10.73 -20.93 -5.33
N THR A 756 10.96 -22.23 -5.09
CA THR A 756 9.91 -23.27 -5.11
C THR A 756 9.62 -23.81 -3.71
N ALA A 757 8.47 -24.44 -3.52
CA ALA A 757 8.12 -25.14 -2.29
C ALA A 757 8.85 -26.50 -2.10
N PHE A 758 9.74 -26.88 -3.03
CA PHE A 758 10.32 -28.22 -3.14
C PHE A 758 11.85 -28.21 -3.05
N ASP A 759 12.37 -27.47 -2.05
CA ASP A 759 13.79 -27.41 -1.68
C ASP A 759 14.74 -26.96 -2.82
N GLY A 760 14.44 -25.81 -3.43
CA GLY A 760 15.35 -25.14 -4.36
C GLY A 760 14.72 -24.03 -5.18
N SER A 761 15.54 -23.38 -5.99
CA SER A 761 15.08 -22.42 -7.01
C SER A 761 14.81 -23.11 -8.34
N LEU A 762 13.80 -22.63 -9.06
CA LEU A 762 13.58 -22.90 -10.48
C LEU A 762 14.10 -21.71 -11.27
N SER A 763 14.90 -21.94 -12.32
CA SER A 763 15.38 -20.86 -13.19
C SER A 763 15.48 -21.29 -14.65
N VAL A 764 15.36 -20.32 -15.55
CA VAL A 764 15.67 -20.43 -16.97
C VAL A 764 16.64 -19.34 -17.36
N GLU A 765 17.58 -19.67 -18.22
CA GLU A 765 18.28 -18.74 -19.10
C GLU A 765 18.06 -19.23 -20.53
N TRP A 766 17.63 -18.34 -21.44
CA TRP A 766 17.57 -18.67 -22.86
C TRP A 766 18.15 -17.56 -23.73
N HIS A 767 18.69 -17.96 -24.89
CA HIS A 767 19.22 -17.06 -25.91
C HIS A 767 18.95 -17.59 -27.33
N VAL A 768 18.95 -16.68 -28.30
CA VAL A 768 18.82 -16.99 -29.73
C VAL A 768 20.21 -16.98 -30.38
N GLN A 769 20.61 -18.11 -30.97
CA GLN A 769 21.86 -18.25 -31.74
C GLN A 769 21.65 -19.21 -32.90
N ASP A 770 22.28 -18.95 -34.06
CA ASP A 770 22.28 -19.84 -35.23
C ASP A 770 20.87 -20.32 -35.67
N SER A 771 19.88 -19.41 -35.62
CA SER A 771 18.46 -19.68 -35.87
C SER A 771 17.82 -20.74 -34.96
N LYS A 772 18.33 -20.87 -33.74
CA LYS A 772 17.78 -21.70 -32.68
C LYS A 772 17.62 -20.90 -31.40
N LEU A 773 16.61 -21.26 -30.62
CA LEU A 773 16.52 -20.86 -29.23
C LEU A 773 17.15 -21.97 -28.39
N HIS A 774 18.15 -21.60 -27.61
CA HIS A 774 18.85 -22.42 -26.63
C HIS A 774 18.37 -22.04 -25.24
N ALA A 775 17.99 -23.01 -24.41
CA ALA A 775 17.54 -22.77 -23.05
C ALA A 775 18.24 -23.73 -22.06
N ASN A 776 18.81 -23.17 -21.01
CA ASN A 776 19.29 -23.88 -19.83
C ASN A 776 18.25 -23.69 -18.71
N ILE A 777 17.78 -24.79 -18.12
CA ILE A 777 16.76 -24.77 -17.07
C ILE A 777 17.31 -25.53 -15.86
N MET A 778 17.35 -24.88 -14.71
CA MET A 778 17.71 -25.50 -13.43
C MET A 778 16.45 -25.65 -12.58
N ALA A 779 16.21 -26.83 -12.02
CA ALA A 779 15.01 -27.14 -11.24
C ALA A 779 15.28 -28.17 -10.12
N PRO A 780 14.50 -28.20 -9.03
CA PRO A 780 14.59 -29.28 -8.06
C PRO A 780 14.18 -30.63 -8.69
N THR A 781 14.94 -31.69 -8.42
CA THR A 781 14.73 -33.04 -9.02
C THR A 781 13.39 -33.69 -8.65
N SER A 782 12.73 -33.17 -7.62
CA SER A 782 11.40 -33.55 -7.11
C SER A 782 10.23 -32.92 -7.89
N THR A 783 10.51 -31.98 -8.80
CA THR A 783 9.52 -31.29 -9.63
C THR A 783 9.50 -31.85 -11.06
N GLU A 784 8.40 -31.60 -11.78
CA GLU A 784 8.28 -31.87 -13.21
C GLU A 784 7.89 -30.61 -13.96
N GLY A 785 8.19 -30.54 -15.26
CA GLY A 785 7.85 -29.38 -16.06
C GLY A 785 7.84 -29.64 -17.54
N GLN A 786 7.54 -28.58 -18.29
CA GLN A 786 7.45 -28.60 -19.74
C GLN A 786 8.14 -27.39 -20.33
N PHE A 787 8.97 -27.60 -21.35
CA PHE A 787 9.41 -26.53 -22.24
C PHE A 787 8.48 -26.45 -23.45
N VAL A 788 7.97 -25.25 -23.77
CA VAL A 788 7.00 -25.04 -24.86
C VAL A 788 7.41 -23.86 -25.76
N PHE A 789 7.66 -24.14 -27.03
CA PHE A 789 8.02 -23.12 -28.03
C PHE A 789 7.54 -23.54 -29.43
N ARG A 790 7.00 -22.62 -30.23
CA ARG A 790 6.45 -22.90 -31.57
C ARG A 790 5.49 -24.11 -31.63
N GLY A 791 4.68 -24.29 -30.58
CA GLY A 791 3.76 -25.43 -30.43
C GLY A 791 4.42 -26.80 -30.14
N LYS A 792 5.75 -26.86 -30.05
CA LYS A 792 6.48 -28.06 -29.60
C LYS A 792 6.58 -28.08 -28.08
N THR A 793 6.12 -29.16 -27.46
CA THR A 793 6.25 -29.42 -26.02
C THR A 793 7.33 -30.48 -25.77
N ILE A 794 8.21 -30.22 -24.79
CA ILE A 794 9.25 -31.14 -24.33
C ILE A 794 9.05 -31.36 -22.83
N PRO A 795 8.72 -32.59 -22.36
CA PRO A 795 8.59 -32.88 -20.94
C PRO A 795 9.97 -32.96 -20.26
N LEU A 796 10.07 -32.43 -19.05
CA LEU A 796 11.29 -32.31 -18.26
C LEU A 796 11.00 -32.84 -16.83
N SER A 797 11.68 -33.91 -16.40
CA SER A 797 11.53 -34.44 -15.04
C SER A 797 12.78 -35.18 -14.56
N GLY A 798 12.94 -35.30 -13.23
CA GLY A 798 13.95 -36.13 -12.59
C GLY A 798 15.41 -35.68 -12.72
N LYS A 799 15.68 -34.46 -13.19
CA LYS A 799 17.05 -33.90 -13.30
C LYS A 799 17.12 -32.50 -12.68
N ALA A 800 18.33 -32.15 -12.22
CA ALA A 800 18.62 -30.81 -11.68
C ALA A 800 18.87 -29.75 -12.76
N SER A 801 19.18 -30.17 -13.99
CA SER A 801 19.50 -29.30 -15.13
C SER A 801 18.98 -29.93 -16.43
N TYR A 802 18.48 -29.08 -17.33
CA TYR A 802 18.03 -29.43 -18.67
C TYR A 802 18.59 -28.43 -19.69
N ASN A 803 19.17 -28.94 -20.77
CA ASN A 803 19.55 -28.16 -21.93
C ASN A 803 18.59 -28.47 -23.09
N VAL A 804 17.94 -27.45 -23.60
CA VAL A 804 16.97 -27.53 -24.70
C VAL A 804 17.48 -26.67 -25.87
N SER A 805 17.31 -27.18 -27.09
CA SER A 805 17.57 -26.41 -28.31
C SER A 805 16.48 -26.70 -29.33
N VAL A 806 15.90 -25.66 -29.91
CA VAL A 806 14.75 -25.71 -30.83
C VAL A 806 14.93 -24.69 -31.97
N SER A 807 14.42 -25.01 -33.16
CA SER A 807 14.38 -24.07 -34.30
C SER A 807 13.49 -22.87 -33.98
N VAL A 808 13.86 -21.67 -34.44
CA VAL A 808 12.97 -20.47 -34.41
C VAL A 808 12.05 -20.37 -35.63
N TYR A 809 12.35 -21.13 -36.67
CA TYR A 809 11.53 -21.37 -37.87
C TYR A 809 10.72 -22.66 -37.73
#